data_AF-A0AAW9JRW5-F1
#
_entry.id   AF-A0AAW9JRW5-F1
#
_cell.length_a   1.000
_cell.length_b   1.000
_cell.length_c   1.000
_cell.angle_alpha   90.00
_cell.angle_beta   90.00
_cell.angle_gamma   90.00
#
_symmetry.space_group_name_H-M   'P 1'
#
loop_
_entity.id
_entity.type
_entity.pdbx_description
1 polymer ?
#
loop_
_entity_poly.entity_id
_entity_poly.type
_entity_poly.pdbx_seq_one_letter_code
_entity_poly.pdbx_strand_id
1 'polypeptide(L)'
;MNRDLNFDVKKYITIYDIAGMLGKNLETLLNKESARLKFMQYVDDLPKGMIRKIELSEPVSINEKYPPVKVIYNLESIEKFLNDNIRISEALNVIDEPYTRLKYWVRKYNISVYRLGKKIEFNFYSRKEFEQLIKFAKLRVKKIRNSEEANPKMKQYISIYELAQEKLDKSLTATGIIDSIRDSIDKLPLGMINRKKIDYNDPFSGRLVKEVYVREEVERFFSNHIHKQNFLRELRGYFGSQNISYFYKKLNITEFKVGNKTNIFISKHDAERLKLVCKMFSEKGKAAAAKIYGGFFGNITVDEAGEILKLGSINIKNLIKSGEIVVVCTFDKTKLVSKEVVMQLFTKQMKLLEKFKEKYYTFSQIKEKYGESFAYYVIGSEDKIRRPVTKINIPTLLLGYMNYQARKVYVKEEIDSLWLDYKFYWQLNSVSFEDPFEDFMYKVEEILEFTYKSSQMSTKGFWYQYVQSFLYKTKMDKKRIAFQINQFVRNTCLFFGIFELEIYSYSASEINQKFLNSNNDINRSYQRDFYSFLKYVINSFVVNGLPLPFNIEDLNDPRTYNNIKEVDVGMYSLEEYHKLYEYANQVEFHKKKAITDVKKLLSTMDRSKYKKYDSCWAYVLIQLTNNWRHSTIITQIPRIELSNTKIENLDWLMENDISLEDANSIILQIGRFVTKINKTGVSAEGIFNIGEPLKIAFATAISICELRVRATCEDSLTLIDLASCLVPKLNPHKEFFKEFTVGFKFENRKMNRTLTTLIWSVLRHMGRGLKESQISRSHMQERTTMNHYIKLTEEQIQKLVLELFERNQFGFVTQYLTNILFGEETNKSIETERMVQINKSFGDITKIEATAGVINRLASEREKVRSYLQQFNLQELQKLYYQALSGGLPERQKHYQCIYTKCKFENEFGEKPPCETCAASVINVYALVNIMDNYIFLMNKIHNEFDVSIVGEKQKLANHFYLMHGVVNQARIKFGREVVDSFVVGGTERIKALGAQLNSKRLKEFKTSGMSI
;
A
#
# COMPACT_ATOMS: atom_id res chain seq x y z
N MET A 1 -6.75 -77.08 26.95
CA MET A 1 -6.38 -78.40 26.42
C MET A 1 -6.57 -79.42 27.53
N ASN A 2 -7.61 -80.24 27.35
CA ASN A 2 -8.03 -81.50 28.00
C ASN A 2 -7.08 -82.22 28.96
N ARG A 3 -7.57 -82.62 30.15
CA ARG A 3 -8.18 -83.94 30.44
C ARG A 3 -8.46 -84.09 31.95
N ASP A 4 -9.72 -84.39 32.27
CA ASP A 4 -10.25 -85.07 33.48
C ASP A 4 -9.51 -84.91 34.82
N LEU A 5 -9.72 -83.77 35.48
CA LEU A 5 -9.64 -83.69 36.95
C LEU A 5 -11.00 -83.21 37.46
N ASN A 6 -11.87 -84.18 37.76
CA ASN A 6 -13.20 -83.96 38.33
C ASN A 6 -13.08 -83.60 39.84
N PHE A 7 -12.29 -82.58 40.15
CA PHE A 7 -12.16 -82.02 41.49
C PHE A 7 -12.81 -80.65 41.52
N ASP A 8 -13.72 -80.45 42.47
CA ASP A 8 -14.30 -79.14 42.77
C ASP A 8 -13.16 -78.21 43.24
N VAL A 9 -12.54 -77.48 42.30
CA VAL A 9 -11.28 -76.73 42.49
C VAL A 9 -11.37 -75.72 43.63
N LYS A 10 -12.59 -75.30 44.01
CA LYS A 10 -12.82 -74.41 45.15
C LYS A 10 -12.55 -75.05 46.52
N LYS A 11 -12.45 -76.38 46.62
CA LYS A 11 -12.25 -77.11 47.89
C LYS A 11 -10.78 -77.39 48.22
N TYR A 12 -9.84 -77.03 47.35
CA TYR A 12 -8.42 -77.32 47.53
C TYR A 12 -7.57 -76.06 47.40
N ILE A 13 -6.55 -75.97 48.26
CA ILE A 13 -5.63 -74.84 48.33
C ILE A 13 -4.18 -75.31 48.29
N THR A 14 -3.27 -74.41 47.92
CA THR A 14 -1.85 -74.71 47.81
C THR A 14 -1.11 -74.47 49.12
N ILE A 15 0.14 -74.96 49.18
CA ILE A 15 1.03 -74.66 50.30
C ILE A 15 1.26 -73.15 50.52
N TYR A 16 1.16 -72.34 49.45
CA TYR A 16 1.30 -70.88 49.53
C TYR A 16 0.08 -70.24 50.19
N ASP A 17 -1.12 -70.71 49.85
CA ASP A 17 -2.37 -70.20 50.43
C ASP A 17 -2.41 -70.49 51.94
N ILE A 18 -1.98 -71.70 52.35
CA ILE A 18 -1.83 -72.06 53.77
C ILE A 18 -0.84 -71.12 54.47
N ALA A 19 0.32 -70.86 53.85
CA ALA A 19 1.29 -69.93 54.41
C ALA A 19 0.71 -68.52 54.58
N GLY A 20 -0.14 -68.08 53.65
CA GLY A 20 -0.90 -66.82 53.72
C GLY A 20 -1.89 -66.81 54.89
N MET A 21 -2.72 -67.86 55.03
CA MET A 21 -3.66 -68.01 56.16
C MET A 21 -2.93 -68.05 57.52
N LEU A 22 -1.69 -68.54 57.54
CA LEU A 22 -0.84 -68.57 58.73
C LEU A 22 -0.08 -67.26 58.99
N GLY A 23 -0.17 -66.26 58.11
CA GLY A 23 0.51 -64.97 58.27
C GLY A 23 2.03 -65.04 58.08
N LYS A 24 2.53 -66.05 57.36
CA LYS A 24 3.96 -66.19 57.07
C LYS A 24 4.34 -65.32 55.87
N ASN A 25 5.56 -64.77 55.89
CA ASN A 25 6.06 -63.98 54.77
C ASN A 25 6.16 -64.86 53.50
N LEU A 26 5.20 -64.65 52.59
CA LEU A 26 5.08 -65.38 51.32
C LEU A 26 6.34 -65.18 50.46
N GLU A 27 6.91 -63.98 50.43
CA GLU A 27 8.11 -63.65 49.66
C GLU A 27 9.31 -64.55 49.99
N THR A 28 9.46 -64.94 51.26
CA THR A 28 10.54 -65.84 51.70
C THR A 28 10.29 -67.30 51.28
N LEU A 29 9.02 -67.72 51.23
CA LEU A 29 8.60 -69.05 50.81
C LEU A 29 8.63 -69.21 49.29
N LEU A 30 8.35 -68.13 48.56
CA LEU A 30 8.35 -68.09 47.10
C LEU A 30 9.76 -68.20 46.52
N ASN A 31 10.76 -67.60 47.19
CA ASN A 31 12.12 -67.46 46.65
C ASN A 31 13.07 -68.62 47.00
N LYS A 32 12.70 -69.58 47.87
CA LYS A 32 13.59 -70.67 48.31
C LYS A 32 12.89 -72.04 48.38
N GLU A 33 13.24 -72.94 47.47
CA GLU A 33 12.69 -74.30 47.42
C GLU A 33 12.86 -75.09 48.72
N SER A 34 14.04 -74.98 49.35
CA SER A 34 14.31 -75.62 50.65
C SER A 34 13.42 -75.12 51.78
N ALA A 35 12.91 -73.88 51.70
CA ALA A 35 11.96 -73.34 52.68
C ALA A 35 10.54 -73.86 52.44
N ARG A 36 10.17 -74.13 51.18
CA ARG A 36 8.88 -74.76 50.80
C ARG A 36 8.82 -76.20 51.28
N LEU A 37 9.83 -77.00 50.97
CA LEU A 37 9.90 -78.41 51.38
C LEU A 37 9.86 -78.57 52.89
N LYS A 38 10.62 -77.74 53.64
CA LYS A 38 10.56 -77.74 55.12
C LYS A 38 9.19 -77.35 55.66
N PHE A 39 8.47 -76.46 54.98
CA PHE A 39 7.14 -76.06 55.42
C PHE A 39 6.08 -77.13 55.11
N MET A 40 6.19 -77.80 53.96
CA MET A 40 5.38 -79.00 53.66
C MET A 40 5.64 -80.10 54.69
N GLN A 41 6.90 -80.31 55.08
CA GLN A 41 7.25 -81.28 56.13
C GLN A 41 6.55 -80.98 57.46
N TYR A 42 6.48 -79.73 57.91
CA TYR A 42 5.74 -79.39 59.13
C TYR A 42 4.24 -79.70 59.04
N VAL A 43 3.65 -79.58 57.85
CA VAL A 43 2.24 -79.96 57.61
C VAL A 43 2.10 -81.49 57.62
N ASP A 44 3.05 -82.20 57.02
CA ASP A 44 3.06 -83.66 56.96
C ASP A 44 3.36 -84.33 58.31
N ASP A 45 4.10 -83.65 59.21
CA ASP A 45 4.39 -84.11 60.57
C ASP A 45 3.16 -84.08 61.50
N LEU A 46 2.03 -83.51 61.05
CA LEU A 46 0.78 -83.56 61.80
C LEU A 46 0.19 -84.98 61.84
N PRO A 47 -0.58 -85.34 62.88
CA PRO A 47 -1.26 -86.63 62.95
C PRO A 47 -2.10 -86.91 61.69
N LYS A 48 -1.99 -88.14 61.17
CA LYS A 48 -2.71 -88.57 59.96
C LYS A 48 -4.20 -88.26 60.07
N GLY A 49 -4.73 -87.56 59.05
CA GLY A 49 -6.15 -87.21 58.96
C GLY A 49 -6.52 -85.82 59.46
N MET A 50 -5.61 -85.07 60.12
CA MET A 50 -5.86 -83.68 60.54
C MET A 50 -5.92 -82.71 59.35
N ILE A 51 -4.98 -82.83 58.42
CA ILE A 51 -4.99 -82.09 57.16
C ILE A 51 -4.96 -83.12 56.03
N ARG A 52 -5.93 -83.06 55.12
CA ARG A 52 -6.00 -83.98 53.98
C ARG A 52 -5.25 -83.38 52.79
N LYS A 53 -4.30 -84.13 52.24
CA LYS A 53 -3.55 -83.75 51.03
C LYS A 53 -3.82 -84.72 49.88
N ILE A 54 -3.68 -84.22 48.66
CA ILE A 54 -3.73 -85.00 47.41
C ILE A 54 -2.44 -84.74 46.66
N GLU A 55 -1.76 -85.81 46.25
CA GLU A 55 -0.61 -85.74 45.36
C GLU A 55 -1.08 -85.91 43.91
N LEU A 56 -0.66 -84.99 43.06
CA LEU A 56 -1.04 -84.91 41.65
C LEU A 56 0.03 -85.64 40.82
N SER A 57 -0.42 -86.37 39.80
CA SER A 57 0.47 -87.09 38.87
C SER A 57 1.42 -86.15 38.12
N GLU A 58 0.99 -84.93 37.85
CA GLU A 58 1.78 -83.87 37.21
C GLU A 58 1.71 -82.54 38.01
N PRO A 59 2.75 -81.69 37.98
CA PRO A 59 2.71 -80.38 38.63
C PRO A 59 1.66 -79.47 38.01
N VAL A 60 0.74 -78.93 38.81
CA VAL A 60 -0.31 -78.02 38.35
C VAL A 60 0.03 -76.58 38.74
N SER A 61 -0.06 -75.66 37.77
CA SER A 61 0.01 -74.23 38.01
C SER A 61 -1.39 -73.69 38.33
N ILE A 62 -1.59 -73.23 39.57
CA ILE A 62 -2.91 -72.76 40.06
C ILE A 62 -3.04 -71.22 39.94
N ASN A 63 -1.92 -70.50 39.78
CA ASN A 63 -1.87 -69.06 39.54
C ASN A 63 -0.52 -68.71 38.87
N GLU A 64 -0.51 -67.83 37.86
CA GLU A 64 0.70 -67.35 37.16
C GLU A 64 1.79 -66.79 38.11
N LYS A 65 1.40 -66.39 39.32
CA LYS A 65 2.29 -65.84 40.34
C LYS A 65 3.16 -66.90 41.04
N TYR A 66 2.83 -68.19 41.00
CA TYR A 66 3.45 -69.22 41.84
C TYR A 66 3.98 -70.42 41.04
N PRO A 67 5.11 -71.04 41.47
CA PRO A 67 5.63 -72.24 40.81
C PRO A 67 4.64 -73.41 40.88
N PRO A 68 4.58 -74.27 39.84
CA PRO A 68 3.68 -75.42 39.81
C PRO A 68 3.86 -76.32 41.03
N VAL A 69 2.76 -76.82 41.58
CA VAL A 69 2.76 -77.68 42.77
C VAL A 69 2.27 -79.08 42.42
N LYS A 70 2.92 -80.11 43.00
CA LYS A 70 2.47 -81.51 42.91
C LYS A 70 1.57 -81.93 44.08
N VAL A 71 1.40 -81.09 45.09
CA VAL A 71 0.61 -81.40 46.28
C VAL A 71 -0.36 -80.26 46.54
N ILE A 72 -1.63 -80.62 46.73
CA ILE A 72 -2.71 -79.70 47.12
C ILE A 72 -3.37 -80.20 48.40
N TYR A 73 -3.95 -79.28 49.16
CA TYR A 73 -4.52 -79.56 50.48
C TYR A 73 -6.01 -79.21 50.49
N ASN A 74 -6.82 -80.02 51.17
CA ASN A 74 -8.25 -79.77 51.30
C ASN A 74 -8.50 -78.58 52.25
N LEU A 75 -9.15 -77.53 51.74
CA LEU A 75 -9.43 -76.29 52.46
C LEU A 75 -10.22 -76.53 53.74
N GLU A 76 -11.27 -77.34 53.67
CA GLU A 76 -12.15 -77.64 54.80
C GLU A 76 -11.40 -78.31 55.97
N SER A 77 -10.45 -79.22 55.66
CA SER A 77 -9.60 -79.83 56.69
C SER A 77 -8.66 -78.82 57.37
N ILE A 78 -8.22 -77.79 56.64
CA ILE A 78 -7.35 -76.74 57.16
C ILE A 78 -8.13 -75.72 58.00
N GLU A 79 -9.29 -75.30 57.51
CA GLU A 79 -10.19 -74.44 58.28
C GLU A 79 -10.64 -75.14 59.56
N LYS A 80 -11.00 -76.42 59.48
CA LYS A 80 -11.30 -77.24 60.66
C LYS A 80 -10.12 -77.30 61.62
N PHE A 81 -8.90 -77.55 61.15
CA PHE A 81 -7.71 -77.52 61.99
C PHE A 81 -7.51 -76.16 62.68
N LEU A 82 -7.67 -75.04 61.96
CA LEU A 82 -7.53 -73.70 62.52
C LEU A 82 -8.65 -73.33 63.51
N ASN A 83 -9.85 -73.89 63.34
CA ASN A 83 -10.97 -73.69 64.25
C ASN A 83 -10.84 -74.56 65.50
N ASP A 84 -10.47 -75.83 65.36
CA ASP A 84 -10.37 -76.79 66.47
C ASP A 84 -9.13 -76.55 67.35
N ASN A 85 -8.14 -75.79 66.84
CA ASN A 85 -6.91 -75.48 67.55
C ASN A 85 -6.76 -73.98 67.78
N ILE A 86 -6.12 -73.62 68.89
CA ILE A 86 -5.80 -72.23 69.23
C ILE A 86 -4.31 -71.99 69.00
N ARG A 87 -3.99 -70.91 68.31
CA ARG A 87 -2.61 -70.50 68.08
C ARG A 87 -2.01 -69.98 69.38
N ILE A 88 -0.71 -70.17 69.60
CA ILE A 88 -0.06 -69.76 70.86
C ILE A 88 -0.26 -68.29 71.22
N SER A 89 -0.28 -67.40 70.24
CA SER A 89 -0.48 -65.96 70.42
C SER A 89 -1.90 -65.67 70.91
N GLU A 90 -2.89 -66.37 70.38
CA GLU A 90 -4.28 -66.30 70.81
C GLU A 90 -4.45 -66.90 72.21
N ALA A 91 -3.81 -68.03 72.49
CA ALA A 91 -3.80 -68.65 73.81
C ALA A 91 -3.24 -67.70 74.89
N LEU A 92 -2.15 -66.98 74.60
CA LEU A 92 -1.55 -65.96 75.49
C LEU A 92 -2.39 -64.68 75.61
N ASN A 93 -3.33 -64.45 74.69
CA ASN A 93 -4.30 -63.37 74.79
C ASN A 93 -5.52 -63.76 75.62
N VAL A 94 -5.83 -65.05 75.74
CA VAL A 94 -6.91 -65.56 76.60
C VAL A 94 -6.49 -65.59 78.07
N ILE A 95 -5.22 -65.87 78.36
CA ILE A 95 -4.70 -65.97 79.73
C ILE A 95 -3.82 -64.76 80.10
N ASP A 96 -3.76 -64.45 81.40
CA ASP A 96 -2.93 -63.40 81.98
C ASP A 96 -1.63 -63.98 82.55
N GLU A 97 -0.92 -64.76 81.73
CA GLU A 97 0.28 -65.48 82.15
C GLU A 97 1.34 -65.47 81.04
N PRO A 98 2.64 -65.38 81.38
CA PRO A 98 3.71 -65.41 80.40
C PRO A 98 3.85 -66.80 79.77
N TYR A 99 4.38 -66.84 78.55
CA TYR A 99 4.59 -68.08 77.79
C TYR A 99 5.39 -69.15 78.55
N THR A 100 6.38 -68.75 79.36
CA THR A 100 7.19 -69.68 80.17
C THR A 100 6.31 -70.50 81.12
N ARG A 101 5.28 -69.89 81.70
CA ARG A 101 4.35 -70.55 82.62
C ARG A 101 3.35 -71.43 81.87
N LEU A 102 2.81 -70.97 80.74
CA LEU A 102 1.96 -71.79 79.87
C LEU A 102 2.71 -73.04 79.40
N LYS A 103 3.97 -72.89 78.97
CA LYS A 103 4.84 -74.00 78.53
C LYS A 103 5.09 -75.03 79.63
N TYR A 104 5.26 -74.58 80.88
CA TYR A 104 5.39 -75.47 82.03
C TYR A 104 4.13 -76.34 82.21
N TRP A 105 2.95 -75.72 82.18
CA TRP A 105 1.68 -76.43 82.38
C TRP A 105 1.32 -77.37 81.24
N VAL A 106 1.54 -76.94 80.00
CA VAL A 106 1.39 -77.79 78.80
C VAL A 106 2.23 -79.06 78.92
N ARG A 107 3.48 -78.96 79.40
CA ARG A 107 4.35 -80.12 79.64
C ARG A 107 3.86 -80.98 80.80
N LYS A 108 3.45 -80.36 81.91
CA LYS A 108 3.00 -81.07 83.11
C LYS A 108 1.72 -81.88 82.89
N TYR A 109 0.81 -81.38 82.06
CA TYR A 109 -0.47 -82.04 81.73
C TYR A 109 -0.44 -82.77 80.39
N ASN A 110 0.75 -82.93 79.78
CA ASN A 110 0.96 -83.66 78.53
C ASN A 110 0.03 -83.23 77.37
N ILE A 111 -0.16 -81.92 77.19
CA ILE A 111 -1.02 -81.37 76.12
C ILE A 111 -0.28 -81.41 74.79
N SER A 112 -0.99 -81.85 73.75
CA SER A 112 -0.44 -81.96 72.41
C SER A 112 -0.10 -80.59 71.82
N VAL A 113 1.08 -80.48 71.22
CA VAL A 113 1.55 -79.25 70.56
C VAL A 113 1.76 -79.52 69.08
N TYR A 114 0.89 -78.96 68.24
CA TYR A 114 0.99 -79.07 66.79
C TYR A 114 1.85 -77.92 66.25
N ARG A 115 2.90 -78.24 65.48
CA ARG A 115 3.87 -77.24 65.00
C ARG A 115 3.79 -77.10 63.50
N LEU A 116 3.48 -75.89 63.03
CA LEU A 116 3.47 -75.54 61.61
C LEU A 116 4.64 -74.63 61.20
N GLY A 117 5.69 -74.55 62.04
CA GLY A 117 6.87 -73.75 61.76
C GLY A 117 7.93 -73.82 62.85
N LYS A 118 9.13 -73.30 62.53
CA LYS A 118 10.28 -73.29 63.46
C LYS A 118 10.10 -72.30 64.62
N LYS A 119 9.39 -71.19 64.39
CA LYS A 119 9.13 -70.18 65.43
C LYS A 119 7.95 -70.62 66.29
N ILE A 120 8.04 -70.26 67.56
CA ILE A 120 7.05 -70.60 68.60
C ILE A 120 5.64 -70.10 68.23
N GLU A 121 5.53 -68.96 67.53
CA GLU A 121 4.28 -68.37 67.05
C GLU A 121 3.43 -69.27 66.13
N PHE A 122 4.02 -70.33 65.56
CA PHE A 122 3.33 -71.33 64.73
C PHE A 122 3.00 -72.62 65.50
N ASN A 123 3.05 -72.58 66.84
CA ASN A 123 2.56 -73.66 67.68
C ASN A 123 1.07 -73.50 67.93
N PHE A 124 0.36 -74.62 67.89
CA PHE A 124 -1.06 -74.72 68.12
C PHE A 124 -1.32 -75.74 69.24
N TYR A 125 -2.37 -75.48 70.00
CA TYR A 125 -2.91 -76.39 71.01
C TYR A 125 -4.35 -76.74 70.61
N SER A 126 -4.81 -77.95 70.92
CA SER A 126 -6.24 -78.25 70.83
C SER A 126 -7.01 -77.28 71.72
N ARG A 127 -8.04 -76.60 71.18
CA ARG A 127 -8.88 -75.67 71.97
C ARG A 127 -9.49 -76.38 73.17
N LYS A 128 -9.98 -77.60 72.95
CA LYS A 128 -10.60 -78.43 74.00
C LYS A 128 -9.63 -78.77 75.13
N GLU A 129 -8.39 -79.16 74.79
CA GLU A 129 -7.36 -79.46 75.79
C GLU A 129 -6.86 -78.20 76.49
N PHE A 130 -6.77 -77.07 75.77
CA PHE A 130 -6.36 -75.79 76.32
C PHE A 130 -7.41 -75.21 77.29
N GLU A 131 -8.69 -75.31 76.98
CA GLU A 131 -9.78 -74.90 77.88
C GLU A 131 -9.81 -75.76 79.15
N GLN A 132 -9.53 -77.06 79.04
CA GLN A 132 -9.35 -77.94 80.19
C GLN A 132 -8.11 -77.54 81.00
N LEU A 133 -6.99 -77.19 80.36
CA LEU A 133 -5.78 -76.69 81.02
C LEU A 133 -6.07 -75.46 81.87
N ILE A 134 -6.83 -74.49 81.34
CA ILE A 134 -7.20 -73.27 82.06
C ILE A 134 -7.91 -73.63 83.37
N LYS A 135 -8.84 -74.59 83.33
CA LYS A 135 -9.59 -75.07 84.50
C LYS A 135 -8.69 -75.84 85.49
N PHE A 136 -7.90 -76.79 85.01
CA PHE A 136 -7.07 -77.65 85.88
C PHE A 136 -5.87 -76.93 86.50
N ALA A 137 -5.20 -76.05 85.75
CA ALA A 137 -4.06 -75.29 86.22
C ALA A 137 -4.45 -73.96 86.90
N LYS A 138 -5.75 -73.68 87.05
CA LYS A 138 -6.32 -72.43 87.62
C LYS A 138 -5.66 -71.18 87.01
N LEU A 139 -5.46 -71.17 85.68
CA LEU A 139 -4.83 -70.04 85.00
C LEU A 139 -5.76 -68.83 85.03
N ARG A 140 -5.22 -67.64 85.31
CA ARG A 140 -6.00 -66.39 85.25
C ARG A 140 -6.41 -66.13 83.81
N VAL A 141 -7.70 -66.10 83.53
CA VAL A 141 -8.25 -65.70 82.23
C VAL A 141 -8.36 -64.18 82.20
N LYS A 142 -7.89 -63.53 81.13
CA LYS A 142 -8.08 -62.09 80.94
C LYS A 142 -9.58 -61.81 80.84
N LYS A 143 -10.14 -61.09 81.82
CA LYS A 143 -11.50 -60.53 81.69
C LYS A 143 -11.47 -59.50 80.57
N ILE A 144 -12.04 -59.85 79.42
CA ILE A 144 -12.42 -58.86 78.41
C ILE A 144 -13.50 -58.00 79.06
N ARG A 145 -13.14 -56.79 79.51
CA ARG A 145 -14.14 -55.73 79.72
C ARG A 145 -14.49 -55.25 78.32
N ASN A 146 -15.62 -55.72 77.78
CA ASN A 146 -16.25 -55.12 76.61
C ASN A 146 -16.48 -53.63 76.93
N SER A 147 -15.62 -52.74 76.44
CA SER A 147 -15.82 -51.29 76.50
C SER A 147 -16.85 -50.81 75.48
N GLU A 148 -17.34 -51.71 74.61
CA GLU A 148 -18.28 -51.36 73.54
C GLU A 148 -19.74 -51.27 74.00
N GLU A 149 -20.13 -51.93 75.10
CA GLU A 149 -21.51 -51.94 75.58
C GLU A 149 -21.86 -50.77 76.52
N ALA A 150 -20.87 -50.06 77.08
CA ALA A 150 -21.11 -49.12 78.17
C ALA A 150 -21.37 -47.65 77.76
N ASN A 151 -21.10 -47.23 76.51
CA ASN A 151 -21.41 -45.85 76.09
C ASN A 151 -21.49 -45.67 74.56
N PRO A 152 -22.69 -45.65 73.95
CA PRO A 152 -22.87 -45.42 72.50
C PRO A 152 -22.24 -44.12 72.00
N LYS A 153 -22.14 -43.09 72.87
CA LYS A 153 -21.49 -41.81 72.57
C LYS A 153 -19.98 -41.91 72.38
N MET A 154 -19.33 -43.02 72.74
CA MET A 154 -17.89 -43.20 72.56
C MET A 154 -17.53 -43.79 71.19
N LYS A 155 -18.48 -44.38 70.44
CA LYS A 155 -18.27 -44.86 69.06
C LYS A 155 -17.88 -43.74 68.08
N GLN A 156 -18.28 -42.50 68.37
CA GLN A 156 -17.96 -41.34 67.55
C GLN A 156 -16.48 -40.90 67.66
N TYR A 157 -15.68 -41.55 68.52
CA TYR A 157 -14.28 -41.20 68.73
C TYR A 157 -13.35 -42.38 68.39
N ILE A 158 -12.11 -42.04 68.05
CA ILE A 158 -11.02 -42.96 67.75
C ILE A 158 -9.78 -42.54 68.53
N SER A 159 -9.09 -43.47 69.19
CA SER A 159 -7.86 -43.15 69.91
C SER A 159 -6.69 -42.95 68.93
N ILE A 160 -5.58 -42.37 69.40
CA ILE A 160 -4.36 -42.27 68.58
C ILE A 160 -3.76 -43.65 68.23
N TYR A 161 -3.93 -44.63 69.11
CA TYR A 161 -3.41 -45.99 68.95
C TYR A 161 -4.27 -46.78 67.97
N GLU A 162 -5.59 -46.63 68.07
CA GLU A 162 -6.55 -47.16 67.12
C GLU A 162 -6.35 -46.57 65.73
N LEU A 163 -6.17 -45.24 65.60
CA LEU A 163 -5.85 -44.58 64.33
C LEU A 163 -4.53 -45.10 63.75
N ALA A 164 -3.49 -45.25 64.57
CA ALA A 164 -2.19 -45.74 64.14
C ALA A 164 -2.23 -47.17 63.61
N GLN A 165 -3.02 -48.05 64.23
CA GLN A 165 -3.13 -49.44 63.83
C GLN A 165 -4.12 -49.62 62.67
N GLU A 166 -5.33 -49.08 62.77
CA GLU A 166 -6.42 -49.31 61.81
C GLU A 166 -6.20 -48.55 60.49
N LYS A 167 -5.70 -47.31 60.54
CA LYS A 167 -5.59 -46.46 59.34
C LYS A 167 -4.17 -46.37 58.78
N LEU A 168 -3.15 -46.60 59.59
CA LEU A 168 -1.73 -46.42 59.19
C LEU A 168 -0.88 -47.70 59.29
N ASP A 169 -1.45 -48.81 59.78
CA ASP A 169 -0.78 -50.10 59.98
C ASP A 169 0.57 -49.97 60.73
N LYS A 170 0.56 -49.23 61.84
CA LYS A 170 1.75 -48.96 62.67
C LYS A 170 1.72 -49.69 64.00
N SER A 171 2.91 -50.09 64.46
CA SER A 171 3.11 -50.74 65.75
C SER A 171 2.78 -49.82 66.92
N LEU A 172 1.99 -50.34 67.87
CA LEU A 172 1.58 -49.66 69.10
C LEU A 172 2.71 -49.46 70.12
N THR A 173 3.86 -50.14 69.93
CA THR A 173 4.95 -50.18 70.92
C THR A 173 5.98 -49.06 70.77
N ALA A 174 5.91 -48.27 69.69
CA ALA A 174 6.86 -47.19 69.40
C ALA A 174 6.28 -45.82 69.76
N THR A 175 6.58 -45.32 70.96
CA THR A 175 6.11 -44.00 71.46
C THR A 175 6.42 -42.87 70.48
N GLY A 176 7.62 -42.83 69.90
CA GLY A 176 8.00 -41.81 68.92
C GLY A 176 7.16 -41.80 67.63
N ILE A 177 6.53 -42.92 67.25
CA ILE A 177 5.62 -42.97 66.09
C ILE A 177 4.27 -42.34 66.46
N ILE A 178 3.76 -42.64 67.65
CA ILE A 178 2.50 -42.11 68.15
C ILE A 178 2.59 -40.60 68.35
N ASP A 179 3.69 -40.10 68.91
CA ASP A 179 3.92 -38.66 69.08
C ASP A 179 4.04 -37.95 67.71
N SER A 180 4.73 -38.56 66.74
CA SER A 180 4.80 -38.04 65.37
C SER A 180 3.43 -38.00 64.67
N ILE A 181 2.53 -38.95 64.96
CA ILE A 181 1.16 -38.93 64.45
C ILE A 181 0.39 -37.77 65.09
N ARG A 182 0.49 -37.60 66.41
CA ARG A 182 -0.15 -36.49 67.15
C ARG A 182 0.27 -35.13 66.58
N ASP A 183 1.57 -34.89 66.51
CA ASP A 183 2.13 -33.62 66.03
C ASP A 183 1.76 -33.30 64.59
N SER A 184 1.59 -34.33 63.77
CA SER A 184 1.21 -34.16 62.36
C SER A 184 -0.28 -33.84 62.19
N ILE A 185 -1.14 -34.42 63.03
CA ILE A 185 -2.58 -34.12 63.04
C ILE A 185 -2.80 -32.68 63.51
N ASP A 186 -2.08 -32.23 64.54
CA ASP A 186 -2.15 -30.85 65.04
C ASP A 186 -1.69 -29.80 64.00
N LYS A 187 -0.95 -30.23 62.96
CA LYS A 187 -0.51 -29.37 61.84
C LYS A 187 -1.47 -29.40 60.64
N LEU A 188 -2.52 -30.21 60.67
CA LEU A 188 -3.52 -30.21 59.60
C LEU A 188 -4.38 -28.94 59.67
N PRO A 189 -4.91 -28.46 58.53
CA PRO A 189 -5.90 -27.38 58.53
C PRO A 189 -7.07 -27.66 59.48
N LEU A 190 -7.54 -26.61 60.16
CA LEU A 190 -8.70 -26.66 61.07
C LEU A 190 -9.89 -27.35 60.40
N GLY A 191 -10.50 -28.32 61.10
CA GLY A 191 -11.67 -29.06 60.61
C GLY A 191 -11.38 -30.32 59.78
N MET A 192 -10.11 -30.68 59.55
CA MET A 192 -9.78 -31.97 58.90
C MET A 192 -9.85 -33.16 59.86
N ILE A 193 -9.20 -33.05 61.02
CA ILE A 193 -9.26 -34.04 62.11
C ILE A 193 -9.17 -33.27 63.43
N ASN A 194 -10.22 -33.30 64.24
CA ASN A 194 -10.29 -32.58 65.51
C ASN A 194 -9.99 -33.50 66.69
N ARG A 195 -9.17 -32.99 67.62
CA ARG A 195 -8.85 -33.62 68.91
C ARG A 195 -9.86 -33.19 69.98
N LYS A 196 -10.32 -34.13 70.80
CA LYS A 196 -11.06 -33.88 72.05
C LYS A 196 -10.35 -34.49 73.25
N LYS A 197 -10.43 -33.82 74.39
CA LYS A 197 -9.90 -34.32 75.66
C LYS A 197 -11.00 -35.04 76.42
N ILE A 198 -10.95 -36.38 76.41
CA ILE A 198 -11.93 -37.26 77.05
C ILE A 198 -11.18 -38.50 77.53
N ASP A 199 -11.54 -39.02 78.71
CA ASP A 199 -11.05 -40.30 79.22
C ASP A 199 -11.65 -41.46 78.39
N TYR A 200 -10.83 -42.10 77.57
CA TYR A 200 -11.22 -43.17 76.66
C TYR A 200 -10.35 -44.42 76.86
N ASN A 201 -10.99 -45.57 77.08
CA ASN A 201 -10.29 -46.84 77.16
C ASN A 201 -10.03 -47.36 75.75
N ASP A 202 -8.77 -47.30 75.34
CA ASP A 202 -8.37 -47.72 73.99
C ASP A 202 -8.43 -49.25 73.86
N PRO A 203 -9.21 -49.81 72.90
CA PRO A 203 -9.37 -51.25 72.74
C PRO A 203 -8.07 -51.97 72.37
N PHE A 204 -7.14 -51.26 71.72
CA PHE A 204 -5.94 -51.84 71.10
C PHE A 204 -4.74 -51.88 72.05
N SER A 205 -4.54 -50.84 72.86
CA SER A 205 -3.48 -50.76 73.86
C SER A 205 -3.93 -51.17 75.26
N GLY A 206 -5.24 -51.23 75.50
CA GLY A 206 -5.83 -51.49 76.83
C GLY A 206 -5.58 -50.37 77.84
N ARG A 207 -5.13 -49.19 77.39
CA ARG A 207 -4.78 -48.04 78.24
C ARG A 207 -5.91 -47.01 78.25
N LEU A 208 -6.02 -46.29 79.37
CA LEU A 208 -6.81 -45.07 79.42
C LEU A 208 -6.05 -43.94 78.71
N VAL A 209 -6.64 -43.41 77.65
CA VAL A 209 -6.10 -42.30 76.84
C VAL A 209 -6.96 -41.08 77.11
N LYS A 210 -6.33 -39.91 77.37
CA LYS A 210 -7.02 -38.65 77.67
C LYS A 210 -7.37 -37.81 76.45
N GLU A 211 -6.94 -38.26 75.27
CA GLU A 211 -7.06 -37.56 74.00
C GLU A 211 -7.56 -38.51 72.92
N VAL A 212 -8.64 -38.11 72.26
CA VAL A 212 -9.28 -38.87 71.19
C VAL A 212 -9.58 -37.96 70.00
N TYR A 213 -9.79 -38.55 68.84
CA TYR A 213 -10.14 -37.84 67.60
C TYR A 213 -11.56 -38.19 67.18
N VAL A 214 -12.24 -37.31 66.47
CA VAL A 214 -13.59 -37.59 65.94
C VAL A 214 -13.49 -38.63 64.83
N ARG A 215 -14.13 -39.79 65.01
CA ARG A 215 -14.06 -40.93 64.07
C ARG A 215 -14.53 -40.56 62.68
N GLU A 216 -15.69 -39.89 62.57
CA GLU A 216 -16.25 -39.47 61.28
C GLU A 216 -15.29 -38.58 60.49
N GLU A 217 -14.55 -37.70 61.16
CA GLU A 217 -13.58 -36.80 60.51
C GLU A 217 -12.34 -37.55 60.04
N VAL A 218 -11.83 -38.47 60.86
CA VAL A 218 -10.73 -39.37 60.50
C VAL A 218 -11.12 -40.23 59.30
N GLU A 219 -12.30 -40.85 59.32
CA GLU A 219 -12.83 -41.62 58.20
C GLU A 219 -13.02 -40.77 56.95
N ARG A 220 -13.56 -39.55 57.09
CA ARG A 220 -13.71 -38.59 55.99
C ARG A 220 -12.35 -38.19 55.40
N PHE A 221 -11.33 -38.01 56.23
CA PHE A 221 -9.97 -37.72 55.76
C PHE A 221 -9.44 -38.88 54.91
N PHE A 222 -9.40 -40.11 55.45
CA PHE A 222 -8.83 -41.27 54.74
C PHE A 222 -9.67 -41.76 53.56
N SER A 223 -10.97 -41.46 53.54
CA SER A 223 -11.83 -41.73 52.38
C SER A 223 -11.66 -40.70 51.26
N ASN A 224 -11.28 -39.45 51.57
CA ASN A 224 -11.07 -38.40 50.58
C ASN A 224 -9.60 -38.23 50.15
N HIS A 225 -8.67 -38.89 50.83
CA HIS A 225 -7.24 -38.79 50.54
C HIS A 225 -6.61 -40.17 50.26
N ILE A 226 -5.55 -40.17 49.47
CA ILE A 226 -4.81 -41.39 49.12
C ILE A 226 -3.34 -41.25 49.46
N HIS A 227 -2.71 -42.37 49.79
CA HIS A 227 -1.28 -42.40 50.11
C HIS A 227 -0.44 -42.07 48.87
N LYS A 228 0.29 -40.95 48.91
CA LYS A 228 1.10 -40.39 47.83
C LYS A 228 2.05 -41.43 47.23
N GLN A 229 2.77 -42.17 48.06
CA GLN A 229 3.77 -43.12 47.57
C GLN A 229 3.12 -44.30 46.83
N ASN A 230 1.96 -44.77 47.29
CA ASN A 230 1.24 -45.86 46.64
C ASN A 230 0.69 -45.39 45.29
N PHE A 231 0.10 -44.20 45.27
CA PHE A 231 -0.42 -43.58 44.06
C PHE A 231 0.66 -43.27 43.03
N LEU A 232 1.79 -42.68 43.44
CA LEU A 232 2.90 -42.41 42.53
C LEU A 232 3.54 -43.69 41.99
N ARG A 233 3.54 -44.79 42.76
CA ARG A 233 4.00 -46.10 42.29
C ARG A 233 3.03 -46.70 41.27
N GLU A 234 1.73 -46.61 41.51
CA GLU A 234 0.71 -47.00 40.52
C GLU A 234 0.88 -46.18 39.23
N LEU A 235 0.94 -44.86 39.32
CA LEU A 235 1.15 -43.96 38.18
C LEU A 235 2.44 -44.28 37.41
N ARG A 236 3.53 -44.63 38.09
CA ARG A 236 4.80 -45.00 37.42
C ARG A 236 4.70 -46.25 36.57
N GLY A 237 3.74 -47.14 36.85
CA GLY A 237 3.45 -48.29 35.99
C GLY A 237 2.90 -47.88 34.62
N TYR A 238 2.37 -46.66 34.49
CA TYR A 238 1.74 -46.16 33.28
C TYR A 238 2.45 -44.93 32.67
N PHE A 239 3.27 -44.22 33.45
CA PHE A 239 3.88 -42.94 33.06
C PHE A 239 5.33 -42.79 33.55
N GLY A 240 6.18 -42.11 32.77
CA GLY A 240 7.57 -41.82 33.14
C GLY A 240 7.70 -40.91 34.37
N SER A 241 8.68 -41.19 35.23
CA SER A 241 8.89 -40.47 36.51
C SER A 241 9.10 -38.96 36.34
N GLN A 242 9.72 -38.52 35.23
CA GLN A 242 9.94 -37.11 34.92
C GLN A 242 8.63 -36.36 34.65
N ASN A 243 7.71 -36.97 33.88
CA ASN A 243 6.41 -36.37 33.55
C ASN A 243 5.53 -36.23 34.80
N ILE A 244 5.50 -37.28 35.62
CA ILE A 244 4.75 -37.25 36.89
C ILE A 244 5.25 -36.10 37.78
N SER A 245 6.57 -35.99 37.98
CA SER A 245 7.17 -34.93 38.80
C SER A 245 6.87 -33.53 38.24
N TYR A 246 6.93 -33.36 36.92
CA TYR A 246 6.62 -32.10 36.25
C TYR A 246 5.18 -31.65 36.49
N PHE A 247 4.19 -32.52 36.25
CA PHE A 247 2.77 -32.17 36.44
C PHE A 247 2.38 -32.05 37.91
N TYR A 248 2.97 -32.86 38.78
CA TYR A 248 2.75 -32.78 40.23
C TYR A 248 3.07 -31.38 40.77
N LYS A 249 4.20 -30.80 40.34
CA LYS A 249 4.56 -29.41 40.69
C LYS A 249 3.61 -28.38 40.07
N LYS A 250 3.23 -28.56 38.79
CA LYS A 250 2.37 -27.61 38.07
C LYS A 250 0.93 -27.53 38.57
N LEU A 251 0.39 -28.64 39.09
CA LEU A 251 -0.95 -28.70 39.68
C LEU A 251 -0.99 -28.15 41.11
N ASN A 252 0.17 -27.84 41.71
CA ASN A 252 0.28 -27.38 43.09
C ASN A 252 -0.46 -28.31 44.08
N ILE A 253 -0.20 -29.62 43.95
CA ILE A 253 -0.88 -30.65 44.73
C ILE A 253 -0.55 -30.47 46.21
N THR A 254 -1.59 -30.37 47.04
CA THR A 254 -1.41 -30.20 48.48
C THR A 254 -1.10 -31.54 49.14
N GLU A 255 -0.06 -31.55 49.97
CA GLU A 255 0.43 -32.74 50.66
C GLU A 255 0.08 -32.67 52.15
N PHE A 256 -0.69 -33.64 52.63
CA PHE A 256 -1.06 -33.78 54.04
C PHE A 256 -0.22 -34.86 54.70
N LYS A 257 0.48 -34.53 55.78
CA LYS A 257 1.36 -35.48 56.47
C LYS A 257 0.63 -36.02 57.70
N VAL A 258 0.58 -37.34 57.85
CA VAL A 258 -0.02 -38.00 59.02
C VAL A 258 0.91 -39.10 59.54
N GLY A 259 1.69 -38.77 60.58
CA GLY A 259 2.73 -39.62 61.16
C GLY A 259 4.12 -39.30 60.65
N ASN A 260 4.85 -40.33 60.25
CA ASN A 260 6.26 -40.22 59.86
C ASN A 260 6.44 -39.56 58.47
N LYS A 261 7.70 -39.23 58.11
CA LYS A 261 8.05 -38.56 56.84
C LYS A 261 7.55 -39.27 55.57
N THR A 262 7.21 -40.56 55.64
CA THR A 262 6.76 -41.36 54.49
C THR A 262 5.24 -41.39 54.33
N ASN A 263 4.48 -41.07 55.38
CA ASN A 263 3.01 -41.06 55.36
C ASN A 263 2.47 -39.72 54.86
N ILE A 264 2.54 -39.54 53.54
CA ILE A 264 2.05 -38.35 52.87
C ILE A 264 0.79 -38.71 52.10
N PHE A 265 -0.25 -37.92 52.26
CA PHE A 265 -1.54 -38.08 51.63
C PHE A 265 -1.82 -36.90 50.70
N ILE A 266 -2.49 -37.18 49.58
CA ILE A 266 -2.99 -36.17 48.65
C ILE A 266 -4.49 -36.36 48.49
N SER A 267 -5.23 -35.30 48.16
CA SER A 267 -6.66 -35.43 47.90
C SER A 267 -6.90 -36.36 46.69
N LYS A 268 -8.00 -37.14 46.73
CA LYS A 268 -8.43 -37.96 45.59
C LYS A 268 -8.67 -37.10 44.35
N HIS A 269 -9.23 -35.90 44.55
CA HIS A 269 -9.44 -34.93 43.49
C HIS A 269 -8.12 -34.53 42.79
N ASP A 270 -7.07 -34.18 43.54
CA ASP A 270 -5.77 -33.84 42.94
C ASP A 270 -5.10 -35.04 42.29
N ALA A 271 -5.29 -36.24 42.86
CA ALA A 271 -4.83 -37.47 42.25
C ALA A 271 -5.50 -37.73 40.89
N GLU A 272 -6.82 -37.57 40.79
CA GLU A 272 -7.55 -37.70 39.54
C GLU A 272 -7.10 -36.65 38.50
N ARG A 273 -6.91 -35.40 38.93
CA ARG A 273 -6.38 -34.33 38.06
C ARG A 273 -5.01 -34.68 37.51
N LEU A 274 -4.10 -35.17 38.36
CA LEU A 274 -2.77 -35.60 37.93
C LEU A 274 -2.84 -36.79 36.96
N LYS A 275 -3.66 -37.79 37.28
CA LYS A 275 -3.86 -38.98 36.43
C LYS A 275 -4.39 -38.59 35.05
N LEU A 276 -5.35 -37.68 34.98
CA LEU A 276 -5.94 -37.22 33.73
C LEU A 276 -4.95 -36.42 32.88
N VAL A 277 -4.19 -35.49 33.48
CA VAL A 277 -3.18 -34.69 32.74
C VAL A 277 -2.05 -35.57 32.22
N CYS A 278 -1.55 -36.50 33.04
CA CYS A 278 -0.53 -37.47 32.62
C CYS A 278 -1.03 -38.36 31.48
N LYS A 279 -2.27 -38.88 31.57
CA LYS A 279 -2.89 -39.69 30.52
C LYS A 279 -2.98 -38.92 29.20
N MET A 280 -3.53 -37.71 29.24
CA MET A 280 -3.74 -36.89 28.06
C MET A 280 -2.42 -36.44 27.41
N PHE A 281 -1.39 -36.19 28.21
CA PHE A 281 -0.06 -35.91 27.71
C PHE A 281 0.54 -37.10 26.95
N SER A 282 0.41 -38.31 27.49
CA SER A 282 0.93 -39.52 26.84
C SER A 282 0.17 -39.89 25.57
N GLU A 283 -1.16 -39.74 25.55
CA GLU A 283 -1.99 -40.15 24.42
C GLU A 283 -2.04 -39.13 23.29
N LYS A 284 -2.15 -37.84 23.62
CA LYS A 284 -2.45 -36.75 22.66
C LYS A 284 -1.44 -35.60 22.68
N GLY A 285 -0.38 -35.71 23.49
CA GLY A 285 0.70 -34.75 23.55
C GLY A 285 0.42 -33.48 24.36
N LYS A 286 1.35 -32.53 24.26
CA LYS A 286 1.46 -31.36 25.14
C LYS A 286 0.25 -30.42 25.08
N ALA A 287 -0.27 -30.16 23.88
CA ALA A 287 -1.38 -29.24 23.66
C ALA A 287 -2.68 -29.74 24.30
N ALA A 288 -2.97 -31.04 24.15
CA ALA A 288 -4.16 -31.65 24.76
C ALA A 288 -4.07 -31.67 26.30
N ALA A 289 -2.87 -31.90 26.85
CA ALA A 289 -2.63 -31.80 28.29
C ALA A 289 -2.82 -30.37 28.82
N ALA A 290 -2.35 -29.36 28.07
CA ALA A 290 -2.53 -27.94 28.43
C ALA A 290 -4.00 -27.53 28.47
N LYS A 291 -4.83 -28.04 27.54
CA LYS A 291 -6.28 -27.82 27.51
C LYS A 291 -6.97 -28.36 28.76
N ILE A 292 -6.66 -29.59 29.15
CA ILE A 292 -7.20 -30.22 30.37
C ILE A 292 -6.75 -29.48 31.63
N TYR A 293 -5.46 -29.14 31.70
CA TYR A 293 -4.91 -28.35 32.79
C TYR A 293 -5.62 -27.01 32.93
N GLY A 294 -5.77 -26.26 31.82
CA GLY A 294 -6.49 -24.99 31.78
C GLY A 294 -7.94 -25.14 32.24
N GLY A 295 -8.63 -26.17 31.77
CA GLY A 295 -10.03 -26.45 32.09
C GLY A 295 -10.29 -26.57 33.59
N PHE A 296 -9.36 -27.15 34.36
CA PHE A 296 -9.50 -27.23 35.82
C PHE A 296 -9.51 -25.88 36.54
N PHE A 297 -8.99 -24.83 35.90
CA PHE A 297 -8.87 -23.49 36.47
C PHE A 297 -9.69 -22.46 35.68
N GLY A 298 -10.65 -22.90 34.85
CA GLY A 298 -11.47 -21.99 34.03
C GLY A 298 -10.68 -21.26 32.93
N ASN A 299 -9.51 -21.76 32.56
CA ASN A 299 -8.65 -21.19 31.53
C ASN A 299 -8.71 -22.02 30.24
N ILE A 300 -8.46 -21.36 29.11
CA ILE A 300 -8.39 -21.98 27.78
C ILE A 300 -7.06 -21.64 27.12
N THR A 301 -6.68 -22.42 26.12
CA THR A 301 -5.50 -22.13 25.30
C THR A 301 -5.74 -20.91 24.41
N VAL A 302 -4.64 -20.25 24.03
CA VAL A 302 -4.68 -19.14 23.05
C VAL A 302 -5.31 -19.59 21.72
N ASP A 303 -5.10 -20.84 21.32
CA ASP A 303 -5.68 -21.40 20.10
C ASP A 303 -7.21 -21.54 20.22
N GLU A 304 -7.71 -22.05 21.36
CA GLU A 304 -9.16 -22.09 21.64
C GLU A 304 -9.78 -20.70 21.71
N ALA A 305 -9.07 -19.72 22.27
CA ALA A 305 -9.53 -18.33 22.24
C ALA A 305 -9.62 -17.79 20.80
N GLY A 306 -8.67 -18.19 19.94
CA GLY A 306 -8.70 -17.93 18.50
C GLY A 306 -9.91 -18.55 17.82
N GLU A 307 -10.26 -19.80 18.13
CA GLU A 307 -11.44 -20.48 17.60
C GLU A 307 -12.74 -19.80 18.03
N ILE A 308 -12.88 -19.46 19.32
CA ILE A 308 -14.08 -18.79 19.86
C ILE A 308 -14.30 -17.43 19.19
N LEU A 309 -13.23 -16.63 19.07
CA LEU A 309 -13.30 -15.29 18.47
C LEU A 309 -13.22 -15.33 16.93
N LYS A 310 -13.02 -16.52 16.32
CA LYS A 310 -12.72 -16.72 14.89
C LYS A 310 -11.53 -15.90 14.38
N LEU A 311 -10.51 -15.68 15.19
CA LEU A 311 -9.34 -14.87 14.85
C LEU A 311 -8.10 -15.73 14.63
N GLY A 312 -7.32 -15.41 13.60
CA GLY A 312 -6.00 -15.99 13.39
C GLY A 312 -5.00 -15.63 14.49
N SER A 313 -3.93 -16.43 14.61
CA SER A 313 -2.93 -16.33 15.69
C SER A 313 -2.26 -14.95 15.82
N ILE A 314 -2.08 -14.22 14.72
CA ILE A 314 -1.52 -12.85 14.72
C ILE A 314 -2.47 -11.87 15.42
N ASN A 315 -3.78 -11.96 15.15
CA ASN A 315 -4.76 -11.04 15.71
C ASN A 315 -4.97 -11.28 17.20
N ILE A 316 -4.97 -12.55 17.63
CA ILE A 316 -5.00 -12.88 19.06
C ILE A 316 -3.74 -12.36 19.77
N LYS A 317 -2.55 -12.49 19.15
CA LYS A 317 -1.32 -11.87 19.70
C LYS A 317 -1.43 -10.35 19.83
N ASN A 318 -2.11 -9.67 18.90
CA ASN A 318 -2.34 -8.23 18.99
C ASN A 318 -3.29 -7.88 20.15
N LEU A 319 -4.35 -8.67 20.36
CA LEU A 319 -5.25 -8.50 21.53
C LEU A 319 -4.52 -8.74 22.86
N ILE A 320 -3.54 -9.64 22.88
CA ILE A 320 -2.67 -9.84 24.04
C ILE A 320 -1.76 -8.62 24.25
N LYS A 321 -1.17 -8.08 23.18
CA LYS A 321 -0.30 -6.89 23.25
C LYS A 321 -1.06 -5.62 23.65
N SER A 322 -2.32 -5.48 23.24
CA SER A 322 -3.17 -4.33 23.62
C SER A 322 -3.71 -4.43 25.04
N GLY A 323 -3.52 -5.57 25.73
CA GLY A 323 -4.01 -5.81 27.08
C GLY A 323 -5.47 -6.25 27.15
N GLU A 324 -6.16 -6.44 26.02
CA GLU A 324 -7.55 -6.93 26.01
C GLU A 324 -7.64 -8.41 26.43
N ILE A 325 -6.61 -9.21 26.15
CA ILE A 325 -6.47 -10.59 26.63
C ILE A 325 -5.22 -10.70 27.49
N VAL A 326 -5.39 -11.06 28.76
CA VAL A 326 -4.27 -11.27 29.68
C VAL A 326 -3.93 -12.77 29.74
N VAL A 327 -2.64 -13.07 29.58
CA VAL A 327 -2.11 -14.43 29.77
C VAL A 327 -2.07 -14.71 31.27
N VAL A 328 -2.92 -15.62 31.72
CA VAL A 328 -3.04 -15.99 33.14
C VAL A 328 -1.86 -16.85 33.58
N CYS A 329 -1.48 -17.83 32.76
CA CYS A 329 -0.33 -18.68 33.04
C CYS A 329 0.23 -19.35 31.78
N THR A 330 1.38 -20.00 31.91
CA THR A 330 2.02 -20.76 30.83
C THR A 330 2.30 -22.20 31.25
N PHE A 331 1.85 -23.14 30.42
CA PHE A 331 2.00 -24.58 30.59
C PHE A 331 2.85 -25.16 29.46
N ASP A 332 4.07 -25.59 29.75
CA ASP A 332 5.01 -26.17 28.77
C ASP A 332 5.09 -25.39 27.44
N LYS A 333 5.20 -24.06 27.54
CA LYS A 333 5.20 -23.05 26.45
C LYS A 333 3.84 -22.67 25.87
N THR A 334 2.77 -23.42 26.16
CA THR A 334 1.39 -23.04 25.79
C THR A 334 0.87 -21.98 26.76
N LYS A 335 0.47 -20.83 26.22
CA LYS A 335 -0.15 -19.74 26.99
C LYS A 335 -1.62 -20.05 27.24
N LEU A 336 -2.06 -19.82 28.46
CA LEU A 336 -3.44 -19.98 28.89
C LEU A 336 -4.04 -18.62 29.26
N VAL A 337 -5.30 -18.43 28.91
CA VAL A 337 -6.06 -17.18 29.10
C VAL A 337 -7.38 -17.49 29.80
N SER A 338 -7.95 -16.52 30.50
CA SER A 338 -9.24 -16.71 31.17
C SER A 338 -10.36 -16.92 30.15
N LYS A 339 -11.10 -18.02 30.29
CA LYS A 339 -12.26 -18.31 29.44
C LYS A 339 -13.34 -17.25 29.59
N GLU A 340 -13.54 -16.77 30.81
CA GLU A 340 -14.55 -15.75 31.13
C GLU A 340 -14.28 -14.44 30.37
N VAL A 341 -13.04 -13.95 30.42
CA VAL A 341 -12.62 -12.73 29.70
C VAL A 341 -12.80 -12.90 28.20
N VAL A 342 -12.45 -14.07 27.64
CA VAL A 342 -12.64 -14.36 26.21
C VAL A 342 -14.13 -14.37 25.83
N MET A 343 -15.01 -14.92 26.68
CA MET A 343 -16.46 -14.91 26.44
C MET A 343 -17.08 -13.51 26.54
N GLN A 344 -16.56 -12.66 27.44
CA GLN A 344 -16.95 -11.24 27.49
C GLN A 344 -16.54 -10.51 26.20
N LEU A 345 -15.33 -10.76 25.70
CA LEU A 345 -14.87 -10.24 24.42
C LEU A 345 -15.70 -10.75 23.25
N PHE A 346 -16.10 -12.03 23.25
CA PHE A 346 -17.01 -12.59 22.25
C PHE A 346 -18.37 -11.88 22.27
N THR A 347 -18.91 -11.61 23.45
CA THR A 347 -20.18 -10.86 23.58
C THR A 347 -20.05 -9.44 23.04
N LYS A 348 -18.93 -8.76 23.34
CA LYS A 348 -18.59 -7.44 22.79
C LYS A 348 -18.42 -7.50 21.26
N GLN A 349 -17.79 -8.56 20.74
CA GLN A 349 -17.61 -8.81 19.32
C GLN A 349 -18.94 -8.90 18.60
N MET A 350 -19.89 -9.70 19.12
CA MET A 350 -21.21 -9.87 18.50
C MET A 350 -22.02 -8.56 18.46
N LYS A 351 -22.04 -7.81 19.58
CA LYS A 351 -22.69 -6.48 19.62
C LYS A 351 -22.07 -5.50 18.63
N LEU A 352 -20.74 -5.52 18.51
CA LEU A 352 -20.02 -4.66 17.57
C LEU A 352 -20.29 -5.07 16.11
N LEU A 353 -20.39 -6.38 15.85
CA LEU A 353 -20.67 -6.92 14.52
C LEU A 353 -22.05 -6.49 14.02
N GLU A 354 -23.08 -6.54 14.87
CA GLU A 354 -24.43 -6.08 14.53
C GLU A 354 -24.42 -4.59 14.15
N LYS A 355 -23.84 -3.74 15.00
CA LYS A 355 -23.70 -2.30 14.72
C LYS A 355 -22.94 -2.03 13.42
N PHE A 356 -21.89 -2.81 13.14
CA PHE A 356 -21.13 -2.65 11.91
C PHE A 356 -21.90 -3.10 10.68
N LYS A 357 -22.64 -4.22 10.76
CA LYS A 357 -23.48 -4.71 9.67
C LYS A 357 -24.65 -3.78 9.36
N GLU A 358 -25.16 -3.07 10.37
CA GLU A 358 -26.22 -2.09 10.19
C GLU A 358 -25.72 -0.87 9.43
N LYS A 359 -24.59 -0.29 9.87
CA LYS A 359 -24.10 1.02 9.39
C LYS A 359 -23.13 0.98 8.20
N TYR A 360 -22.48 -0.15 7.93
CA TYR A 360 -21.44 -0.21 6.90
C TYR A 360 -21.64 -1.33 5.87
N TYR A 361 -21.15 -1.12 4.66
CA TYR A 361 -20.92 -2.16 3.66
C TYR A 361 -19.45 -2.57 3.61
N THR A 362 -19.23 -3.86 3.38
CA THR A 362 -17.96 -4.40 2.89
C THR A 362 -17.87 -4.25 1.37
N PHE A 363 -16.65 -4.27 0.81
CA PHE A 363 -16.48 -4.25 -0.65
C PHE A 363 -17.24 -5.38 -1.36
N SER A 364 -17.23 -6.59 -0.79
CA SER A 364 -17.96 -7.74 -1.33
C SER A 364 -19.46 -7.47 -1.39
N GLN A 365 -20.04 -6.87 -0.35
CA GLN A 365 -21.46 -6.50 -0.33
C GLN A 365 -21.78 -5.38 -1.34
N ILE A 366 -20.88 -4.42 -1.55
CA ILE A 366 -21.06 -3.39 -2.60
C ILE A 366 -21.05 -4.06 -3.99
N LYS A 367 -20.09 -4.96 -4.24
CA LYS A 367 -19.98 -5.71 -5.50
C LYS A 367 -21.22 -6.57 -5.76
N GLU A 368 -21.74 -7.23 -4.74
CA GLU A 368 -22.94 -8.06 -4.83
C GLU A 368 -24.20 -7.21 -5.06
N LYS A 369 -24.37 -6.11 -4.33
CA LYS A 369 -25.57 -5.28 -4.38
C LYS A 369 -25.64 -4.39 -5.64
N TYR A 370 -24.52 -3.82 -6.07
CA TYR A 370 -24.46 -2.78 -7.11
C TYR A 370 -23.63 -3.16 -8.34
N GLY A 371 -23.02 -4.35 -8.34
CA GLY A 371 -22.20 -4.85 -9.43
C GLY A 371 -20.72 -4.45 -9.34
N GLU A 372 -19.91 -5.15 -10.13
CA GLU A 372 -18.46 -5.07 -10.09
C GLU A 372 -17.90 -3.71 -10.51
N SER A 373 -18.46 -3.10 -11.55
CA SER A 373 -18.01 -1.80 -12.07
C SER A 373 -18.13 -0.69 -11.03
N PHE A 374 -19.23 -0.65 -10.27
CA PHE A 374 -19.43 0.35 -9.23
C PHE A 374 -18.55 0.10 -8.01
N ALA A 375 -18.41 -1.15 -7.59
CA ALA A 375 -17.52 -1.49 -6.48
C ALA A 375 -16.08 -1.02 -6.73
N TYR A 376 -15.56 -1.18 -7.95
CA TYR A 376 -14.23 -0.66 -8.31
C TYR A 376 -14.18 0.87 -8.43
N TYR A 377 -15.28 1.53 -8.82
CA TYR A 377 -15.38 2.99 -8.80
C TYR A 377 -15.21 3.54 -7.38
N VAL A 378 -15.81 2.88 -6.37
CA VAL A 378 -15.69 3.24 -4.94
C VAL A 378 -14.25 3.05 -4.40
N ILE A 379 -13.48 2.09 -4.93
CA ILE A 379 -12.08 1.84 -4.53
C ILE A 379 -11.07 2.78 -5.22
N GLY A 380 -11.46 3.42 -6.32
CA GLY A 380 -10.59 4.30 -7.10
C GLY A 380 -9.93 5.42 -6.27
N SER A 381 -8.90 6.05 -6.85
CA SER A 381 -8.24 7.20 -6.19
C SER A 381 -9.28 8.26 -5.82
N GLU A 382 -9.16 8.85 -4.63
CA GLU A 382 -10.16 9.79 -4.07
C GLU A 382 -10.44 10.97 -5.00
N ASP A 383 -9.46 11.34 -5.83
CA ASP A 383 -9.57 12.36 -6.89
C ASP A 383 -10.58 12.02 -8.00
N LYS A 384 -11.00 10.75 -8.13
CA LYS A 384 -11.91 10.26 -9.18
C LYS A 384 -13.34 10.08 -8.71
N ILE A 385 -13.58 10.01 -7.40
CA ILE A 385 -14.91 9.83 -6.85
C ILE A 385 -15.53 11.22 -6.70
N ARG A 386 -16.68 11.44 -7.35
CA ARG A 386 -17.36 12.74 -7.36
C ARG A 386 -17.73 13.25 -5.96
N ARG A 387 -17.96 12.32 -5.03
CA ARG A 387 -18.18 12.59 -3.60
C ARG A 387 -17.26 11.68 -2.79
N PRO A 388 -16.43 12.24 -1.89
CA PRO A 388 -15.58 11.42 -1.05
C PRO A 388 -16.44 10.50 -0.18
N VAL A 389 -16.02 9.24 -0.06
CA VAL A 389 -16.67 8.25 0.80
C VAL A 389 -15.80 7.98 2.02
N THR A 390 -16.43 7.91 3.18
CA THR A 390 -15.78 7.66 4.46
C THR A 390 -15.38 6.19 4.55
N LYS A 391 -14.08 5.95 4.66
CA LYS A 391 -13.48 4.60 4.77
C LYS A 391 -13.04 4.36 6.21
N ILE A 392 -13.59 3.34 6.86
CA ILE A 392 -13.30 3.01 8.27
C ILE A 392 -12.55 1.69 8.34
N ASN A 393 -11.48 1.66 9.13
CA ASN A 393 -10.74 0.42 9.38
C ASN A 393 -11.57 -0.53 10.23
N ILE A 394 -11.60 -1.81 9.85
CA ILE A 394 -12.28 -2.85 10.61
C ILE A 394 -11.53 -3.07 11.93
N PRO A 395 -12.21 -2.97 13.10
CA PRO A 395 -11.60 -3.28 14.39
C PRO A 395 -11.05 -4.70 14.43
N THR A 396 -9.92 -4.92 15.13
CA THR A 396 -9.24 -6.23 15.19
C THR A 396 -10.17 -7.35 15.59
N LEU A 397 -11.11 -7.07 16.49
CA LEU A 397 -12.11 -8.02 16.98
C LEU A 397 -13.06 -8.51 15.87
N LEU A 398 -13.30 -7.77 14.79
CA LEU A 398 -14.23 -8.17 13.72
C LEU A 398 -13.57 -8.84 12.52
N LEU A 399 -12.23 -8.89 12.45
CA LEU A 399 -11.49 -9.41 11.30
C LEU A 399 -11.80 -10.89 10.99
N GLY A 400 -12.22 -11.66 12.01
CA GLY A 400 -12.62 -13.05 11.85
C GLY A 400 -13.94 -13.26 11.09
N TYR A 401 -14.80 -12.24 11.11
CA TYR A 401 -16.14 -12.28 10.49
C TYR A 401 -16.22 -11.45 9.22
N MET A 402 -15.36 -10.44 9.09
CA MET A 402 -15.35 -9.52 7.96
C MET A 402 -14.02 -9.65 7.22
N ASN A 403 -14.10 -10.40 6.11
CA ASN A 403 -13.05 -10.90 5.23
C ASN A 403 -11.71 -10.14 5.22
N TYR A 404 -10.60 -10.87 5.40
CA TYR A 404 -9.23 -10.32 5.60
C TYR A 404 -8.70 -9.45 4.44
N GLN A 405 -9.22 -9.60 3.23
CA GLN A 405 -8.69 -8.93 2.03
C GLN A 405 -9.05 -7.44 1.95
N ALA A 406 -10.12 -6.99 2.62
CA ALA A 406 -10.51 -5.59 2.68
C ALA A 406 -10.55 -5.12 4.13
N ARG A 407 -9.45 -4.54 4.64
CA ARG A 407 -9.38 -3.97 6.00
C ARG A 407 -10.27 -2.74 6.23
N LYS A 408 -11.06 -2.35 5.23
CA LYS A 408 -11.85 -1.13 5.22
C LYS A 408 -13.31 -1.44 4.87
N VAL A 409 -14.22 -0.76 5.56
CA VAL A 409 -15.66 -0.73 5.29
C VAL A 409 -16.10 0.69 4.96
N TYR A 410 -17.28 0.81 4.35
CA TYR A 410 -17.83 2.05 3.81
C TYR A 410 -19.19 2.35 4.43
N VAL A 411 -19.49 3.61 4.75
CA VAL A 411 -20.79 4.03 5.30
C VAL A 411 -21.90 3.72 4.29
N LYS A 412 -22.98 3.06 4.72
CA LYS A 412 -24.04 2.62 3.79
C LYS A 412 -24.74 3.77 3.11
N GLU A 413 -25.14 4.78 3.89
CA GLU A 413 -25.92 5.92 3.41
C GLU A 413 -25.15 6.69 2.32
N GLU A 414 -23.84 6.87 2.52
CA GLU A 414 -22.96 7.52 1.55
C GLU A 414 -22.83 6.70 0.25
N ILE A 415 -22.69 5.37 0.35
CA ILE A 415 -22.58 4.48 -0.82
C ILE A 415 -23.90 4.42 -1.58
N ASP A 416 -25.02 4.34 -0.88
CA ASP A 416 -26.36 4.29 -1.48
C ASP A 416 -26.65 5.60 -2.24
N SER A 417 -26.29 6.75 -1.65
CA SER A 417 -26.37 8.05 -2.33
C SER A 417 -25.44 8.14 -3.54
N LEU A 418 -24.19 7.69 -3.40
CA LEU A 418 -23.21 7.69 -4.49
C LEU A 418 -23.62 6.77 -5.66
N TRP A 419 -24.29 5.66 -5.36
CA TRP A 419 -24.82 4.75 -6.38
C TRP A 419 -25.89 5.42 -7.21
N LEU A 420 -26.81 6.18 -6.59
CA LEU A 420 -27.81 6.96 -7.32
C LEU A 420 -27.14 7.98 -8.25
N ASP A 421 -26.14 8.71 -7.76
CA ASP A 421 -25.38 9.65 -8.58
C ASP A 421 -24.63 8.98 -9.75
N TYR A 422 -24.07 7.79 -9.50
CA TYR A 422 -23.34 6.99 -10.49
C TYR A 422 -24.27 6.45 -11.56
N LYS A 423 -25.41 5.86 -11.16
CA LYS A 423 -26.45 5.36 -12.07
C LYS A 423 -26.97 6.48 -12.94
N PHE A 424 -27.27 7.64 -12.35
CA PHE A 424 -27.72 8.82 -13.07
C PHE A 424 -26.67 9.36 -14.05
N TYR A 425 -25.38 9.36 -13.65
CA TYR A 425 -24.31 9.69 -14.58
C TYR A 425 -24.21 8.70 -15.74
N TRP A 426 -24.31 7.40 -15.46
CA TRP A 426 -24.21 6.37 -16.49
C TRP A 426 -25.37 6.44 -17.48
N GLN A 427 -26.61 6.60 -17.00
CA GLN A 427 -27.81 6.78 -17.81
C GLN A 427 -27.71 8.01 -18.74
N LEU A 428 -27.17 9.13 -18.24
CA LEU A 428 -26.96 10.32 -19.08
C LEU A 428 -25.85 10.16 -20.14
N ASN A 429 -24.94 9.19 -19.99
CA ASN A 429 -23.84 8.97 -20.93
C ASN A 429 -24.01 7.71 -21.79
N SER A 430 -25.05 6.92 -21.57
CA SER A 430 -25.37 5.75 -22.40
C SER A 430 -26.05 6.12 -23.71
N VAL A 431 -26.55 7.36 -23.83
CA VAL A 431 -27.22 7.87 -25.03
C VAL A 431 -26.54 9.17 -25.49
N SER A 432 -26.35 9.29 -26.80
CA SER A 432 -25.82 10.48 -27.46
C SER A 432 -26.44 10.59 -28.84
N PHE A 433 -27.04 11.73 -29.14
CA PHE A 433 -27.55 12.07 -30.48
C PHE A 433 -26.52 12.90 -31.26
N GLU A 434 -26.70 13.00 -32.59
CA GLU A 434 -25.88 13.87 -33.43
C GLU A 434 -26.21 15.35 -33.19
N ASP A 435 -27.49 15.69 -33.04
CA ASP A 435 -27.92 17.02 -32.67
C ASP A 435 -27.77 17.26 -31.15
N PRO A 436 -26.97 18.24 -30.72
CA PRO A 436 -26.74 18.52 -29.30
C PRO A 436 -27.99 18.90 -28.50
N PHE A 437 -28.97 19.54 -29.14
CA PHE A 437 -30.17 20.02 -28.47
C PHE A 437 -31.22 18.92 -28.34
N GLU A 438 -31.38 18.07 -29.35
CA GLU A 438 -32.17 16.83 -29.25
C GLU A 438 -31.61 15.92 -28.14
N ASP A 439 -30.28 15.78 -28.04
CA ASP A 439 -29.64 15.03 -26.96
C ASP A 439 -30.00 15.60 -25.58
N PHE A 440 -30.01 16.93 -25.44
CA PHE A 440 -30.45 17.60 -24.22
C PHE A 440 -31.94 17.31 -23.90
N MET A 441 -32.83 17.48 -24.87
CA MET A 441 -34.28 17.27 -24.66
C MET A 441 -34.59 15.82 -24.29
N TYR A 442 -34.06 14.87 -25.05
CA TYR A 442 -34.24 13.44 -24.78
C TYR A 442 -33.76 13.06 -23.37
N LYS A 443 -32.61 13.60 -22.95
CA LYS A 443 -32.10 13.35 -21.59
C LYS A 443 -33.00 13.89 -20.50
N VAL A 444 -33.61 15.07 -20.69
CA VAL A 444 -34.51 15.65 -19.69
C VAL A 444 -35.85 14.91 -19.65
N GLU A 445 -36.42 14.62 -20.82
CA GLU A 445 -37.81 14.16 -20.95
C GLU A 445 -37.93 12.63 -20.90
N GLU A 446 -37.00 11.89 -21.50
CA GLU A 446 -37.08 10.43 -21.62
C GLU A 446 -36.15 9.68 -20.64
N ILE A 447 -34.97 10.24 -20.32
CA ILE A 447 -34.04 9.58 -19.37
C ILE A 447 -34.36 9.95 -17.93
N LEU A 448 -34.63 11.23 -17.68
CA LEU A 448 -34.92 11.74 -16.35
C LEU A 448 -36.40 11.87 -16.04
N GLU A 449 -37.26 11.74 -17.05
CA GLU A 449 -38.72 11.81 -16.93
C GLU A 449 -39.16 13.05 -16.14
N PHE A 450 -38.45 14.17 -16.31
CA PHE A 450 -38.68 15.37 -15.50
C PHE A 450 -39.98 16.05 -15.93
N THR A 451 -40.91 16.22 -14.99
CA THR A 451 -42.20 16.87 -15.23
C THR A 451 -42.20 18.31 -14.74
N TYR A 452 -42.66 19.22 -15.60
CA TYR A 452 -42.76 20.64 -15.29
C TYR A 452 -44.14 20.96 -14.70
N LYS A 453 -44.19 21.88 -13.73
CA LYS A 453 -45.46 22.43 -13.24
C LYS A 453 -46.07 23.34 -14.29
N SER A 454 -47.40 23.42 -14.35
CA SER A 454 -48.12 24.33 -15.26
C SER A 454 -47.70 25.80 -15.08
N SER A 455 -47.34 26.18 -13.85
CA SER A 455 -46.83 27.50 -13.46
C SER A 455 -45.38 27.79 -13.88
N GLN A 456 -44.71 26.89 -14.61
CA GLN A 456 -43.30 27.03 -15.01
C GLN A 456 -43.11 26.99 -16.54
N MET A 457 -44.20 26.89 -17.31
CA MET A 457 -44.13 26.60 -18.74
C MET A 457 -43.45 27.70 -19.55
N SER A 458 -43.61 28.97 -19.16
CA SER A 458 -42.92 30.08 -19.84
C SER A 458 -41.42 30.02 -19.58
N THR A 459 -41.02 29.75 -18.33
CA THR A 459 -39.63 29.56 -17.92
C THR A 459 -39.00 28.36 -18.62
N LYS A 460 -39.74 27.24 -18.79
CA LYS A 460 -39.32 26.10 -19.63
C LYS A 460 -39.00 26.57 -21.05
N GLY A 461 -39.91 27.33 -21.66
CA GLY A 461 -39.73 27.89 -23.01
C GLY A 461 -38.45 28.72 -23.13
N PHE A 462 -38.25 29.69 -22.25
CA PHE A 462 -37.03 30.52 -22.25
C PHE A 462 -35.75 29.69 -22.00
N TRP A 463 -35.80 28.71 -21.10
CA TRP A 463 -34.65 27.86 -20.79
C TRP A 463 -34.23 27.01 -21.99
N TYR A 464 -35.20 26.41 -22.69
CA TYR A 464 -34.93 25.59 -23.87
C TYR A 464 -34.36 26.43 -25.01
N GLN A 465 -34.92 27.62 -25.24
CA GLN A 465 -34.39 28.56 -26.24
C GLN A 465 -32.96 29.01 -25.90
N TYR A 466 -32.68 29.29 -24.63
CA TYR A 466 -31.33 29.61 -24.17
C TYR A 466 -30.34 28.47 -24.42
N VAL A 467 -30.69 27.24 -24.01
CA VAL A 467 -29.84 26.06 -24.19
C VAL A 467 -29.60 25.78 -25.67
N GLN A 468 -30.64 25.82 -26.50
CA GLN A 468 -30.52 25.65 -27.96
C GLN A 468 -29.60 26.70 -28.57
N SER A 469 -29.80 27.99 -28.23
CA SER A 469 -28.96 29.07 -28.73
C SER A 469 -27.50 28.90 -28.33
N PHE A 470 -27.24 28.45 -27.10
CA PHE A 470 -25.89 28.18 -26.61
C PHE A 470 -25.23 27.02 -27.37
N LEU A 471 -25.94 25.89 -27.49
CA LEU A 471 -25.40 24.67 -28.10
C LEU A 471 -25.13 24.82 -29.60
N TYR A 472 -25.92 25.63 -30.32
CA TYR A 472 -25.67 25.89 -31.75
C TYR A 472 -24.61 26.95 -32.02
N LYS A 473 -24.37 27.89 -31.08
CA LYS A 473 -23.34 28.93 -31.23
C LYS A 473 -21.96 28.51 -30.71
N THR A 474 -21.88 27.45 -29.91
CA THR A 474 -20.62 27.06 -29.27
C THR A 474 -19.62 26.44 -30.26
N LYS A 475 -18.34 26.81 -30.13
CA LYS A 475 -17.22 26.21 -30.89
C LYS A 475 -16.47 25.15 -30.06
N MET A 476 -17.15 24.56 -29.09
CA MET A 476 -16.58 23.54 -28.19
C MET A 476 -16.34 22.22 -28.94
N ASP A 477 -15.38 21.43 -28.46
CA ASP A 477 -15.18 20.07 -28.99
C ASP A 477 -16.35 19.14 -28.59
N LYS A 478 -16.58 18.06 -29.35
CA LYS A 478 -17.69 17.13 -29.13
C LYS A 478 -17.77 16.60 -27.68
N LYS A 479 -16.62 16.29 -27.06
CA LYS A 479 -16.57 15.79 -25.68
C LYS A 479 -17.01 16.83 -24.66
N ARG A 480 -16.60 18.09 -24.84
CA ARG A 480 -17.02 19.21 -24.00
C ARG A 480 -18.49 19.56 -24.22
N ILE A 481 -19.01 19.43 -25.44
CA ILE A 481 -20.44 19.60 -25.73
C ILE A 481 -21.24 18.56 -24.93
N ALA A 482 -20.90 17.28 -25.00
CA ALA A 482 -21.56 16.23 -24.22
C ALA A 482 -21.51 16.48 -22.70
N PHE A 483 -20.37 16.94 -22.19
CA PHE A 483 -20.24 17.34 -20.78
C PHE A 483 -21.19 18.51 -20.43
N GLN A 484 -21.24 19.53 -21.29
CA GLN A 484 -22.09 20.71 -21.10
C GLN A 484 -23.58 20.35 -21.17
N ILE A 485 -23.97 19.45 -22.08
CA ILE A 485 -25.35 18.93 -22.17
C ILE A 485 -25.74 18.28 -20.84
N ASN A 486 -24.93 17.35 -20.34
CA ASN A 486 -25.21 16.68 -19.06
C ASN A 486 -25.27 17.67 -17.87
N GLN A 487 -24.50 18.76 -17.94
CA GLN A 487 -24.57 19.85 -16.97
C GLN A 487 -25.87 20.64 -17.10
N PHE A 488 -26.31 20.98 -18.32
CA PHE A 488 -27.61 21.64 -18.52
C PHE A 488 -28.76 20.75 -18.06
N VAL A 489 -28.78 19.47 -18.42
CA VAL A 489 -29.81 18.50 -17.98
C VAL A 489 -29.95 18.50 -16.46
N ARG A 490 -28.82 18.39 -15.74
CA ARG A 490 -28.81 18.42 -14.26
C ARG A 490 -29.28 19.76 -13.71
N ASN A 491 -28.87 20.86 -14.34
CA ASN A 491 -29.27 22.19 -13.92
C ASN A 491 -30.78 22.40 -14.09
N THR A 492 -31.36 21.91 -15.20
CA THR A 492 -32.80 21.90 -15.45
C THR A 492 -33.55 21.28 -14.27
N CYS A 493 -33.25 20.04 -13.92
CA CYS A 493 -33.93 19.35 -12.82
C CYS A 493 -33.76 20.08 -11.49
N LEU A 494 -32.59 20.67 -11.26
CA LEU A 494 -32.28 21.35 -10.01
C LEU A 494 -33.09 22.63 -9.83
N PHE A 495 -33.02 23.59 -10.76
CA PHE A 495 -33.67 24.88 -10.53
C PHE A 495 -35.19 24.81 -10.72
N PHE A 496 -35.69 23.99 -11.65
CA PHE A 496 -37.14 23.76 -11.76
C PHE A 496 -37.71 23.00 -10.55
N GLY A 497 -36.87 22.28 -9.79
CA GLY A 497 -37.24 21.72 -8.48
C GLY A 497 -37.27 22.75 -7.35
N ILE A 498 -36.55 23.87 -7.48
CA ILE A 498 -36.42 24.92 -6.44
C ILE A 498 -37.45 26.05 -6.60
N PHE A 499 -37.71 26.47 -7.84
CA PHE A 499 -38.61 27.58 -8.15
C PHE A 499 -39.96 27.05 -8.63
N GLU A 500 -41.03 27.23 -7.87
CA GLU A 500 -42.35 26.65 -8.18
C GLU A 500 -43.18 27.46 -9.18
N LEU A 501 -42.89 28.76 -9.29
CA LEU A 501 -43.52 29.70 -10.22
C LEU A 501 -42.56 30.08 -11.36
N GLU A 502 -43.04 30.92 -12.26
CA GLU A 502 -42.21 31.50 -13.32
C GLU A 502 -41.03 32.28 -12.73
N ILE A 503 -39.85 32.15 -13.33
CA ILE A 503 -38.61 32.70 -12.75
C ILE A 503 -38.67 34.23 -12.59
N TYR A 504 -39.40 34.90 -13.48
CA TYR A 504 -39.62 36.34 -13.46
C TYR A 504 -40.64 36.81 -12.39
N SER A 505 -41.28 35.88 -11.67
CA SER A 505 -42.15 36.20 -10.54
C SER A 505 -41.38 36.33 -9.22
N TYR A 506 -40.10 35.96 -9.19
CA TYR A 506 -39.24 36.05 -8.02
C TYR A 506 -38.41 37.33 -8.05
N SER A 507 -38.23 37.96 -6.90
CA SER A 507 -37.31 39.09 -6.74
C SER A 507 -35.85 38.63 -6.85
N ALA A 508 -34.94 39.55 -7.23
CA ALA A 508 -33.50 39.26 -7.27
C ALA A 508 -32.97 38.72 -5.93
N SER A 509 -33.47 39.23 -4.80
CA SER A 509 -33.12 38.76 -3.46
C SER A 509 -33.50 37.28 -3.23
N GLU A 510 -34.71 36.87 -3.64
CA GLU A 510 -35.16 35.48 -3.51
C GLU A 510 -34.36 34.54 -4.41
N ILE A 511 -34.06 34.98 -5.64
CA ILE A 511 -33.21 34.22 -6.57
C ILE A 511 -31.81 34.02 -5.99
N ASN A 512 -31.24 35.08 -5.39
CA ASN A 512 -29.95 35.01 -4.71
C ASN A 512 -29.98 34.04 -3.54
N GLN A 513 -30.98 34.15 -2.66
CA GLN A 513 -31.09 33.26 -1.49
C GLN A 513 -31.26 31.79 -1.89
N LYS A 514 -32.12 31.51 -2.88
CA LYS A 514 -32.48 30.15 -3.27
C LYS A 514 -31.43 29.47 -4.17
N PHE A 515 -30.76 30.22 -5.07
CA PHE A 515 -29.89 29.61 -6.08
C PHE A 515 -28.51 30.26 -6.19
N LEU A 516 -28.43 31.60 -6.20
CA LEU A 516 -27.16 32.35 -6.38
C LEU A 516 -26.57 32.78 -5.03
N ASN A 517 -26.43 31.87 -4.08
CA ASN A 517 -25.70 32.11 -2.83
C ASN A 517 -24.42 31.26 -2.81
N SER A 518 -23.31 31.84 -2.35
CA SER A 518 -22.05 31.11 -2.17
C SER A 518 -22.12 30.02 -1.11
N ASN A 519 -23.06 30.13 -0.17
CA ASN A 519 -23.23 29.19 0.94
C ASN A 519 -24.20 28.03 0.65
N ASN A 520 -24.82 28.00 -0.54
CA ASN A 520 -25.72 26.90 -0.92
C ASN A 520 -24.90 25.69 -1.42
N ASP A 521 -25.40 24.47 -1.21
CA ASP A 521 -24.79 23.21 -1.70
C ASP A 521 -24.96 23.00 -3.22
N ILE A 522 -25.13 24.08 -3.98
CA ILE A 522 -25.34 24.07 -5.42
C ILE A 522 -23.99 24.27 -6.12
N ASN A 523 -23.70 23.42 -7.10
CA ASN A 523 -22.47 23.52 -7.87
C ASN A 523 -22.36 24.89 -8.56
N ARG A 524 -21.23 25.57 -8.34
CA ARG A 524 -20.92 26.89 -8.94
C ARG A 524 -21.07 26.92 -10.45
N SER A 525 -20.78 25.83 -11.16
CA SER A 525 -20.98 25.73 -12.61
C SER A 525 -22.47 25.84 -12.98
N TYR A 526 -23.36 25.25 -12.18
CA TYR A 526 -24.82 25.33 -12.39
C TYR A 526 -25.33 26.74 -12.10
N GLN A 527 -24.82 27.38 -11.04
CA GLN A 527 -25.11 28.78 -10.75
C GLN A 527 -24.69 29.71 -11.89
N ARG A 528 -23.52 29.47 -12.51
CA ARG A 528 -23.04 30.29 -13.66
C ARG A 528 -23.91 30.13 -14.89
N ASP A 529 -24.35 28.92 -15.19
CA ASP A 529 -25.27 28.65 -16.31
C ASP A 529 -26.63 29.30 -16.06
N PHE A 530 -27.14 29.16 -14.84
CA PHE A 530 -28.40 29.77 -14.43
C PHE A 530 -28.35 31.30 -14.48
N TYR A 531 -27.29 31.92 -13.95
CA TYR A 531 -27.08 33.37 -14.04
C TYR A 531 -27.01 33.85 -15.50
N SER A 532 -26.39 33.06 -16.39
CA SER A 532 -26.33 33.39 -17.83
C SER A 532 -27.70 33.25 -18.50
N PHE A 533 -28.52 32.31 -18.05
CA PHE A 533 -29.93 32.20 -18.44
C PHE A 533 -30.78 33.37 -17.93
N LEU A 534 -30.61 33.83 -16.70
CA LEU A 534 -31.32 35.02 -16.21
C LEU A 534 -30.99 36.27 -17.04
N LYS A 535 -29.73 36.42 -17.48
CA LYS A 535 -29.35 37.46 -18.45
C LYS A 535 -30.08 37.30 -19.79
N TYR A 536 -30.22 36.07 -20.26
CA TYR A 536 -30.99 35.80 -21.47
C TYR A 536 -32.47 36.18 -21.31
N VAL A 537 -33.10 35.85 -20.18
CA VAL A 537 -34.49 36.23 -19.88
C VAL A 537 -34.65 37.75 -19.86
N ILE A 538 -33.78 38.48 -19.14
CA ILE A 538 -33.78 39.95 -19.09
C ILE A 538 -33.68 40.52 -20.52
N ASN A 539 -32.71 40.04 -21.31
CA ASN A 539 -32.53 40.51 -22.69
C ASN A 539 -33.77 40.26 -23.56
N SER A 540 -34.44 39.11 -23.39
CA SER A 540 -35.69 38.82 -24.10
C SER A 540 -36.80 39.81 -23.71
N PHE A 541 -36.89 40.24 -22.45
CA PHE A 541 -37.87 41.26 -22.04
C PHE A 541 -37.54 42.64 -22.64
N VAL A 542 -36.26 43.03 -22.66
CA VAL A 542 -35.79 44.28 -23.29
C VAL A 542 -36.13 44.32 -24.78
N VAL A 543 -35.82 43.26 -25.51
CA VAL A 543 -36.07 43.17 -26.97
C VAL A 543 -37.56 43.26 -27.29
N ASN A 544 -38.42 42.72 -26.41
CA ASN A 544 -39.88 42.77 -26.57
C ASN A 544 -40.53 44.04 -25.98
N GLY A 545 -39.74 44.99 -25.46
CA GLY A 545 -40.26 46.24 -24.88
C GLY A 545 -41.07 46.05 -23.59
N LEU A 546 -40.85 44.95 -22.85
CA LEU A 546 -41.55 44.62 -21.62
C LEU A 546 -40.80 45.15 -20.38
N PRO A 547 -41.52 45.45 -19.26
CA PRO A 547 -40.87 45.87 -18.02
C PRO A 547 -39.97 44.77 -17.47
N LEU A 548 -38.79 45.15 -17.00
CA LEU A 548 -37.80 44.20 -16.48
C LEU A 548 -38.32 43.50 -15.22
N PRO A 549 -38.19 42.16 -15.13
CA PRO A 549 -38.68 41.43 -13.97
C PRO A 549 -37.81 41.64 -12.72
N PHE A 550 -36.53 41.91 -12.91
CA PHE A 550 -35.56 42.27 -11.86
C PHE A 550 -34.32 42.90 -12.51
N ASN A 551 -33.52 43.64 -11.73
CA ASN A 551 -32.26 44.21 -12.19
C ASN A 551 -31.13 43.18 -12.12
N ILE A 552 -30.27 43.16 -13.13
CA ILE A 552 -29.13 42.24 -13.21
C ILE A 552 -28.03 42.56 -12.19
N GLU A 553 -27.92 43.83 -11.79
CA GLU A 553 -26.93 44.30 -10.80
C GLU A 553 -27.24 43.79 -9.39
N ASP A 554 -28.53 43.51 -9.12
CA ASP A 554 -28.99 42.98 -7.84
C ASP A 554 -28.78 41.46 -7.72
N LEU A 555 -28.38 40.78 -8.80
CA LEU A 555 -28.09 39.35 -8.80
C LEU A 555 -26.63 39.07 -8.47
N ASN A 556 -26.39 38.16 -7.52
CA ASN A 556 -25.07 37.70 -7.16
C ASN A 556 -24.42 36.97 -8.34
N ASP A 557 -23.35 37.52 -8.92
CA ASP A 557 -22.59 36.83 -9.96
C ASP A 557 -21.75 35.71 -9.34
N PRO A 558 -22.02 34.43 -9.65
CA PRO A 558 -21.25 33.33 -9.09
C PRO A 558 -19.77 33.38 -9.48
N ARG A 559 -19.34 34.25 -10.41
CA ARG A 559 -17.93 34.44 -10.81
C ARG A 559 -17.15 35.29 -9.80
N THR A 560 -17.82 36.09 -8.96
CA THR A 560 -17.17 36.97 -7.97
C THR A 560 -16.96 36.31 -6.61
N TYR A 561 -17.58 35.15 -6.34
CA TYR A 561 -17.38 34.44 -5.08
C TYR A 561 -15.89 34.12 -4.84
N ASN A 562 -15.38 34.57 -3.69
CA ASN A 562 -14.01 34.38 -3.24
C ASN A 562 -13.67 32.89 -3.22
N ASN A 563 -12.86 32.45 -4.19
CA ASN A 563 -12.18 31.17 -4.07
C ASN A 563 -10.94 31.41 -3.23
N ILE A 564 -10.98 31.10 -1.93
CA ILE A 564 -9.77 30.71 -1.21
C ILE A 564 -9.51 29.24 -1.54
N LYS A 565 -9.25 28.93 -2.82
CA LYS A 565 -8.29 27.87 -3.09
C LYS A 565 -6.98 28.62 -3.14
N GLU A 566 -6.09 28.35 -2.19
CA GLU A 566 -4.67 28.64 -2.37
C GLU A 566 -4.28 27.97 -3.70
N VAL A 567 -4.31 28.75 -4.78
CA VAL A 567 -3.73 28.34 -6.02
C VAL A 567 -2.25 28.27 -5.67
N ASP A 568 -1.69 27.08 -5.54
CA ASP A 568 -0.25 26.90 -5.36
C ASP A 568 0.42 27.80 -6.40
N VAL A 569 1.02 28.90 -5.93
CA VAL A 569 1.70 29.91 -6.75
C VAL A 569 3.15 29.52 -6.96
N GLY A 570 3.54 28.33 -6.48
CA GLY A 570 4.89 27.81 -6.51
C GLY A 570 5.53 27.93 -7.88
N MET A 571 6.83 28.21 -7.84
CA MET A 571 7.78 28.18 -8.94
C MET A 571 8.90 27.23 -8.53
N TYR A 572 9.65 26.69 -9.48
CA TYR A 572 10.91 26.04 -9.12
C TYR A 572 11.89 27.13 -8.73
N SER A 573 12.68 26.86 -7.69
CA SER A 573 13.86 27.67 -7.40
C SER A 573 14.84 27.63 -8.59
N LEU A 574 15.73 28.61 -8.66
CA LEU A 574 16.77 28.66 -9.69
C LEU A 574 17.65 27.39 -9.66
N GLU A 575 17.97 26.90 -8.46
CA GLU A 575 18.73 25.66 -8.27
C GLU A 575 17.98 24.42 -8.77
N GLU A 576 16.68 24.30 -8.47
CA GLU A 576 15.86 23.21 -8.98
C GLU A 576 15.74 23.27 -10.51
N TYR A 577 15.59 24.47 -11.08
CA TYR A 577 15.55 24.67 -12.53
C TYR A 577 16.88 24.31 -13.19
N HIS A 578 18.02 24.74 -12.64
CA HIS A 578 19.35 24.44 -13.17
C HIS A 578 19.65 22.94 -13.09
N LYS A 579 19.36 22.30 -11.94
CA LYS A 579 19.49 20.83 -11.80
C LYS A 579 18.61 20.10 -12.82
N LEU A 580 17.39 20.57 -13.05
CA LEU A 580 16.48 19.97 -14.01
C LEU A 580 16.99 20.15 -15.45
N TYR A 581 17.58 21.30 -15.75
CA TYR A 581 18.20 21.61 -17.02
C TYR A 581 19.41 20.69 -17.28
N GLU A 582 20.33 20.59 -16.32
CA GLU A 582 21.47 19.67 -16.37
C GLU A 582 21.03 18.22 -16.55
N TYR A 583 20.03 17.78 -15.76
CA TYR A 583 19.47 16.44 -15.83
C TYR A 583 18.93 16.13 -17.22
N ALA A 584 18.02 16.97 -17.73
CA ALA A 584 17.41 16.77 -19.04
C ALA A 584 18.42 16.80 -20.18
N ASN A 585 19.58 17.44 -19.99
CA ASN A 585 20.65 17.54 -20.96
C ASN A 585 21.67 16.37 -20.91
N GLN A 586 21.48 15.37 -20.05
CA GLN A 586 22.33 14.17 -20.03
C GLN A 586 22.01 13.25 -21.22
N VAL A 587 22.44 13.66 -22.42
CA VAL A 587 22.10 13.01 -23.71
C VAL A 587 22.35 11.51 -23.66
N GLU A 588 23.56 11.07 -23.33
CA GLU A 588 23.95 9.66 -23.28
C GLU A 588 23.03 8.81 -22.38
N PHE A 589 22.71 9.33 -21.20
CA PHE A 589 21.89 8.64 -20.21
C PHE A 589 20.43 8.53 -20.68
N HIS A 590 19.84 9.62 -21.14
CA HIS A 590 18.45 9.63 -21.59
C HIS A 590 18.25 8.91 -22.92
N LYS A 591 19.22 8.99 -23.85
CA LYS A 591 19.28 8.27 -25.13
C LYS A 591 19.19 6.75 -24.89
N LYS A 592 20.05 6.20 -24.02
CA LYS A 592 20.04 4.77 -23.61
C LYS A 592 18.69 4.32 -23.09
N LYS A 593 18.08 5.09 -22.20
CA LYS A 593 16.79 4.74 -21.60
C LYS A 593 15.63 4.82 -22.57
N ALA A 594 15.55 5.89 -23.34
CA ALA A 594 14.50 6.09 -24.35
C ALA A 594 14.55 4.97 -25.40
N ILE A 595 15.72 4.67 -25.96
CA ILE A 595 15.90 3.60 -26.94
C ILE A 595 15.54 2.24 -26.33
N THR A 596 15.96 1.95 -25.09
CA THR A 596 15.62 0.69 -24.41
C THR A 596 14.12 0.52 -24.20
N ASP A 597 13.42 1.59 -23.79
CA ASP A 597 11.96 1.58 -23.60
C ASP A 597 11.22 1.35 -24.93
N VAL A 598 11.66 2.03 -26.00
CA VAL A 598 11.11 1.85 -27.35
C VAL A 598 11.41 0.45 -27.90
N LYS A 599 12.63 -0.07 -27.77
CA LYS A 599 12.97 -1.45 -28.19
C LYS A 599 12.12 -2.51 -27.47
N LYS A 600 11.82 -2.31 -26.19
CA LYS A 600 10.90 -3.19 -25.44
C LYS A 600 9.47 -3.11 -25.95
N LEU A 601 9.01 -1.91 -26.32
CA LEU A 601 7.72 -1.76 -27.00
C LEU A 601 7.73 -2.51 -28.33
N LEU A 602 8.74 -2.33 -29.17
CA LEU A 602 8.80 -2.96 -30.50
C LEU A 602 8.91 -4.49 -30.42
N SER A 603 9.57 -5.05 -29.41
CA SER A 603 9.69 -6.50 -29.25
C SER A 603 8.44 -7.16 -28.68
N THR A 604 7.64 -6.44 -27.87
CA THR A 604 6.46 -7.01 -27.20
C THR A 604 5.14 -6.55 -27.81
N MET A 605 5.14 -5.44 -28.55
CA MET A 605 3.98 -4.66 -29.01
C MET A 605 2.96 -4.32 -27.91
N ASP A 606 3.36 -4.43 -26.64
CA ASP A 606 2.51 -4.24 -25.47
C ASP A 606 2.56 -2.78 -24.99
N ARG A 607 1.64 -1.96 -25.51
CA ARG A 607 1.50 -0.55 -25.10
C ARG A 607 1.22 -0.37 -23.60
N SER A 608 0.75 -1.40 -22.91
CA SER A 608 0.48 -1.33 -21.47
C SER A 608 1.75 -1.41 -20.61
N LYS A 609 2.90 -1.76 -21.19
CA LYS A 609 4.22 -1.78 -20.52
C LYS A 609 5.14 -0.65 -20.97
N TYR A 610 4.76 0.05 -22.04
CA TYR A 610 5.53 1.13 -22.61
C TYR A 610 5.50 2.38 -21.74
N LYS A 611 6.66 2.84 -21.28
CA LYS A 611 6.75 3.93 -20.30
C LYS A 611 6.68 5.33 -20.90
N LYS A 612 6.74 5.45 -22.23
CA LYS A 612 6.69 6.73 -22.95
C LYS A 612 7.84 7.65 -22.57
N TYR A 613 9.01 7.07 -22.29
CA TYR A 613 10.17 7.81 -21.80
C TYR A 613 10.67 8.84 -22.83
N ASP A 614 10.70 8.47 -24.11
CA ASP A 614 11.05 9.32 -25.26
C ASP A 614 10.20 10.61 -25.30
N SER A 615 8.89 10.45 -25.21
CA SER A 615 7.89 11.51 -25.31
C SER A 615 7.93 12.41 -24.08
N CYS A 616 8.18 11.82 -22.89
CA CYS A 616 8.36 12.60 -21.67
C CYS A 616 9.67 13.42 -21.71
N TRP A 617 10.76 12.86 -22.25
CA TRP A 617 12.03 13.56 -22.39
C TRP A 617 11.91 14.75 -23.34
N ALA A 618 11.37 14.54 -24.55
CA ALA A 618 11.09 15.60 -25.50
C ALA A 618 10.16 16.67 -24.92
N TYR A 619 9.12 16.25 -24.19
CA TYR A 619 8.19 17.16 -23.52
C TYR A 619 8.88 18.07 -22.49
N VAL A 620 9.78 17.53 -21.66
CA VAL A 620 10.53 18.32 -20.66
C VAL A 620 11.50 19.30 -21.33
N LEU A 621 12.21 18.88 -22.39
CA LEU A 621 13.13 19.74 -23.13
C LEU A 621 12.42 20.94 -23.78
N ILE A 622 11.23 20.72 -24.35
CA ILE A 622 10.41 21.82 -24.87
C ILE A 622 9.97 22.76 -23.73
N GLN A 623 9.58 22.21 -22.58
CA GLN A 623 9.10 22.99 -21.44
C GLN A 623 10.19 23.84 -20.74
N LEU A 624 11.45 23.46 -20.87
CA LEU A 624 12.58 24.24 -20.34
C LEU A 624 12.83 25.52 -21.13
N THR A 625 12.39 25.57 -22.39
CA THR A 625 12.72 26.66 -23.34
C THR A 625 11.48 27.39 -23.84
N ASN A 626 10.32 26.73 -23.84
CA ASN A 626 9.07 27.24 -24.37
C ASN A 626 7.98 27.25 -23.29
N ASN A 627 7.39 28.42 -23.03
CA ASN A 627 6.28 28.64 -22.08
C ASN A 627 4.93 28.08 -22.57
N TRP A 628 4.92 26.91 -23.21
CA TRP A 628 3.73 26.36 -23.86
C TRP A 628 2.84 25.58 -22.90
N ARG A 629 1.53 25.56 -23.18
CA ARG A 629 0.60 24.71 -22.43
C ARG A 629 0.84 23.25 -22.81
N HIS A 630 0.63 22.35 -21.85
CA HIS A 630 0.69 20.89 -22.09
C HIS A 630 -0.09 20.46 -23.34
N SER A 631 -1.33 20.93 -23.50
CA SER A 631 -2.16 20.63 -24.66
C SER A 631 -1.58 21.11 -25.98
N THR A 632 -0.81 22.21 -25.96
CA THR A 632 -0.15 22.75 -27.17
C THR A 632 0.99 21.84 -27.59
N ILE A 633 1.85 21.39 -26.67
CA ILE A 633 2.96 20.49 -27.02
C ILE A 633 2.44 19.18 -27.61
N ILE A 634 1.39 18.62 -27.01
CA ILE A 634 0.84 17.35 -27.50
C ILE A 634 0.24 17.49 -28.90
N THR A 635 -0.45 18.59 -29.20
CA THR A 635 -1.19 18.72 -30.46
C THR A 635 -0.44 19.42 -31.58
N GLN A 636 0.68 20.08 -31.30
CA GLN A 636 1.36 20.93 -32.28
C GLN A 636 2.73 20.41 -32.73
N ILE A 637 3.36 19.46 -32.02
CA ILE A 637 4.66 18.94 -32.43
C ILE A 637 4.46 17.93 -33.57
N PRO A 638 4.82 18.29 -34.82
CA PRO A 638 4.54 17.49 -36.01
C PRO A 638 5.50 16.31 -36.13
N ARG A 639 5.19 15.40 -37.06
CA ARG A 639 6.17 14.43 -37.61
C ARG A 639 7.33 15.17 -38.28
N ILE A 640 8.50 14.54 -38.29
CA ILE A 640 9.70 15.10 -38.92
C ILE A 640 10.30 14.14 -39.96
N GLU A 641 11.07 14.71 -40.89
CA GLU A 641 11.76 13.95 -41.91
C GLU A 641 13.25 13.82 -41.58
N LEU A 642 13.67 12.58 -41.31
CA LEU A 642 15.06 12.20 -41.02
C LEU A 642 15.90 11.87 -42.27
N SER A 643 15.32 11.86 -43.48
CA SER A 643 16.02 11.47 -44.72
C SER A 643 17.20 12.39 -45.06
N ASN A 644 17.12 13.66 -44.66
CA ASN A 644 18.18 14.66 -44.83
C ASN A 644 19.17 14.69 -43.65
N THR A 645 19.18 13.65 -42.80
CA THR A 645 20.10 13.53 -41.65
C THR A 645 20.84 12.21 -41.73
N LYS A 646 21.93 12.07 -40.95
CA LYS A 646 22.66 10.78 -40.83
C LYS A 646 21.92 9.72 -39.99
N ILE A 647 20.72 10.03 -39.50
CA ILE A 647 19.97 9.21 -38.56
C ILE A 647 19.17 8.15 -39.32
N GLU A 648 19.64 6.92 -39.28
CA GLU A 648 19.02 5.81 -40.01
C GLU A 648 17.95 5.08 -39.17
N ASN A 649 18.31 4.67 -37.96
CA ASN A 649 17.48 3.83 -37.09
C ASN A 649 17.90 3.95 -35.61
N LEU A 650 17.20 3.21 -34.74
CA LEU A 650 17.45 3.25 -33.28
C LEU A 650 18.81 2.64 -32.89
N ASP A 651 19.36 1.71 -33.67
CA ASP A 651 20.68 1.11 -33.43
C ASP A 651 21.78 2.11 -33.76
N TRP A 652 21.65 2.84 -34.87
CA TRP A 652 22.56 3.92 -35.24
C TRP A 652 22.65 5.00 -34.15
N LEU A 653 21.51 5.46 -33.62
CA LEU A 653 21.45 6.40 -32.50
C LEU A 653 22.03 5.84 -31.20
N MET A 654 22.15 4.52 -31.08
CA MET A 654 22.72 3.90 -29.89
C MET A 654 24.24 4.02 -29.87
N GLU A 655 24.87 4.04 -31.04
CA GLU A 655 26.32 4.01 -31.24
C GLU A 655 26.89 5.38 -31.64
N ASN A 656 26.06 6.30 -32.11
CA ASN A 656 26.48 7.60 -32.63
C ASN A 656 25.75 8.76 -31.94
N ASP A 657 26.34 9.95 -32.03
CA ASP A 657 25.73 11.21 -31.61
C ASP A 657 25.24 12.01 -32.82
N ILE A 658 24.16 12.76 -32.60
CA ILE A 658 23.60 13.64 -33.62
C ILE A 658 24.48 14.88 -33.74
N SER A 659 24.85 15.24 -34.98
CA SER A 659 25.61 16.45 -35.23
C SER A 659 24.77 17.69 -34.94
N LEU A 660 25.43 18.81 -34.62
CA LEU A 660 24.73 20.07 -34.40
C LEU A 660 23.96 20.53 -35.65
N GLU A 661 24.47 20.21 -36.85
CA GLU A 661 23.83 20.49 -38.14
C GLU A 661 22.51 19.71 -38.30
N ASP A 662 22.53 18.40 -38.05
CA ASP A 662 21.33 17.55 -38.05
C ASP A 662 20.32 18.02 -37.01
N ALA A 663 20.79 18.38 -35.81
CA ALA A 663 19.95 18.88 -34.73
C ALA A 663 19.25 20.19 -35.10
N ASN A 664 19.98 21.13 -35.70
CA ASN A 664 19.42 22.37 -36.22
C ASN A 664 18.41 22.13 -37.33
N SER A 665 18.68 21.21 -38.25
CA SER A 665 17.73 20.82 -39.30
C SER A 665 16.41 20.33 -38.72
N ILE A 666 16.45 19.43 -37.74
CA ILE A 666 15.27 18.89 -37.04
C ILE A 666 14.46 20.00 -36.33
N ILE A 667 15.15 20.88 -35.59
CA ILE A 667 14.50 22.00 -34.87
C ILE A 667 13.81 22.94 -35.85
N LEU A 668 14.47 23.28 -36.96
CA LEU A 668 13.93 24.15 -38.00
C LEU A 668 12.71 23.51 -38.68
N GLN A 669 12.71 22.20 -38.93
CA GLN A 669 11.53 21.50 -39.45
C GLN A 669 10.32 21.69 -38.52
N ILE A 670 10.47 21.47 -37.22
CA ILE A 670 9.38 21.67 -36.25
C ILE A 670 8.94 23.15 -36.20
N GLY A 671 9.90 24.07 -36.18
CA GLY A 671 9.62 25.51 -36.15
C GLY A 671 8.83 26.03 -37.36
N ARG A 672 8.88 25.34 -38.51
CA ARG A 672 8.09 25.68 -39.73
C ARG A 672 6.60 25.36 -39.56
N PHE A 673 6.26 24.28 -38.85
CA PHE A 673 4.89 23.84 -38.69
C PHE A 673 4.18 24.52 -37.52
N VAL A 674 4.90 24.90 -36.47
CA VAL A 674 4.33 25.54 -35.28
C VAL A 674 4.16 27.05 -35.48
N THR A 675 3.16 27.45 -36.27
CA THR A 675 2.89 28.88 -36.59
C THR A 675 1.74 29.49 -35.79
N LYS A 676 0.91 28.67 -35.10
CA LYS A 676 -0.27 29.15 -34.35
C LYS A 676 -0.33 28.56 -32.93
N ILE A 677 0.27 29.26 -31.98
CA ILE A 677 0.17 28.93 -30.55
C ILE A 677 -1.02 29.69 -29.96
N ASN A 678 -2.28 29.25 -30.16
CA ASN A 678 -3.43 29.46 -29.22
C ASN A 678 -4.83 29.19 -29.82
N LYS A 679 -5.80 28.96 -28.91
CA LYS A 679 -7.26 28.86 -29.13
C LYS A 679 -8.00 30.21 -29.27
N THR A 680 -7.35 31.35 -28.99
CA THR A 680 -8.02 32.67 -28.85
C THR A 680 -7.97 33.55 -30.09
N GLY A 681 -7.45 33.08 -31.23
CA GLY A 681 -7.44 33.86 -32.48
C GLY A 681 -6.53 35.10 -32.48
N VAL A 682 -5.89 35.43 -31.35
CA VAL A 682 -4.82 36.43 -31.28
C VAL A 682 -3.50 35.72 -31.62
N SER A 683 -2.99 35.99 -32.81
CA SER A 683 -1.71 35.51 -33.35
C SER A 683 -0.54 36.12 -32.57
N ALA A 684 -0.26 35.57 -31.39
CA ALA A 684 1.09 35.67 -30.83
C ALA A 684 1.90 34.51 -31.45
N GLU A 685 2.66 34.84 -32.49
CA GLU A 685 3.58 33.94 -33.17
C GLU A 685 4.76 33.65 -32.24
N GLY A 686 4.60 32.71 -31.32
CA GLY A 686 5.70 32.23 -30.51
C GLY A 686 6.69 31.48 -31.40
N ILE A 687 7.87 32.05 -31.58
CA ILE A 687 9.00 31.39 -32.25
C ILE A 687 9.33 30.12 -31.47
N PHE A 688 9.21 28.95 -32.10
CA PHE A 688 9.68 27.69 -31.51
C PHE A 688 11.20 27.74 -31.40
N ASN A 689 11.72 27.76 -30.18
CA ASN A 689 13.14 27.86 -29.93
C ASN A 689 13.59 26.81 -28.91
N ILE A 690 14.74 26.22 -29.15
CA ILE A 690 15.43 25.32 -28.22
C ILE A 690 16.79 25.94 -27.95
N GLY A 691 17.10 26.19 -26.67
CA GLY A 691 18.40 26.75 -26.27
C GLY A 691 19.56 25.87 -26.75
N GLU A 692 20.66 26.50 -27.16
CA GLU A 692 21.83 25.83 -27.75
C GLU A 692 22.27 24.57 -26.99
N PRO A 693 22.42 24.61 -25.64
CA PRO A 693 22.91 23.46 -24.91
C PRO A 693 21.95 22.26 -24.95
N LEU A 694 20.66 22.48 -25.22
CA LEU A 694 19.64 21.44 -25.29
C LEU A 694 19.36 20.94 -26.71
N LYS A 695 19.98 21.51 -27.76
CA LYS A 695 19.64 21.18 -29.15
C LYS A 695 19.89 19.71 -29.49
N ILE A 696 21.03 19.18 -29.07
CA ILE A 696 21.39 17.78 -29.30
C ILE A 696 20.43 16.88 -28.52
N ALA A 697 20.22 17.13 -27.22
CA ALA A 697 19.26 16.39 -26.40
C ALA A 697 17.85 16.37 -27.02
N PHE A 698 17.40 17.53 -27.50
CA PHE A 698 16.09 17.69 -28.13
C PHE A 698 15.99 16.93 -29.45
N ALA A 699 16.95 17.13 -30.35
CA ALA A 699 16.98 16.44 -31.62
C ALA A 699 17.04 14.91 -31.42
N THR A 700 17.82 14.43 -30.44
CA THR A 700 17.88 13.01 -30.10
C THR A 700 16.53 12.49 -29.60
N ALA A 701 15.89 13.19 -28.66
CA ALA A 701 14.59 12.78 -28.13
C ALA A 701 13.51 12.75 -29.22
N ILE A 702 13.48 13.76 -30.10
CA ILE A 702 12.54 13.87 -31.21
C ILE A 702 12.77 12.78 -32.26
N SER A 703 14.03 12.51 -32.62
CA SER A 703 14.37 11.45 -33.58
C SER A 703 13.95 10.07 -33.07
N ILE A 704 14.11 9.80 -31.76
CA ILE A 704 13.61 8.56 -31.14
C ILE A 704 12.08 8.49 -31.22
N CYS A 705 11.38 9.59 -30.96
CA CYS A 705 9.92 9.64 -31.11
C CYS A 705 9.48 9.35 -32.55
N GLU A 706 10.13 9.95 -33.54
CA GLU A 706 9.81 9.71 -34.97
C GLU A 706 10.07 8.26 -35.37
N LEU A 707 11.23 7.71 -35.00
CA LEU A 707 11.58 6.31 -35.29
C LEU A 707 10.60 5.33 -34.62
N ARG A 708 10.15 5.62 -33.39
CA ARG A 708 9.08 4.85 -32.74
C ARG A 708 7.81 4.87 -33.57
N VAL A 709 7.30 6.05 -33.92
CA VAL A 709 6.02 6.21 -34.62
C VAL A 709 6.07 5.55 -36.00
N ARG A 710 7.22 5.63 -36.71
CA ARG A 710 7.46 4.87 -37.96
C ARG A 710 7.39 3.37 -37.72
N ALA A 711 8.10 2.85 -36.72
CA ALA A 711 8.19 1.43 -36.46
C ALA A 711 6.89 0.81 -35.91
N THR A 712 6.04 1.60 -35.23
CA THR A 712 4.73 1.15 -34.74
C THR A 712 3.58 1.37 -35.74
N CYS A 713 3.86 1.91 -36.93
CA CYS A 713 2.87 2.28 -37.95
C CYS A 713 1.71 3.11 -37.36
N GLU A 714 2.02 4.05 -36.47
CA GLU A 714 1.01 4.93 -35.87
C GLU A 714 0.63 6.05 -36.86
N ASP A 715 -0.66 6.13 -37.23
CA ASP A 715 -1.25 7.23 -38.03
C ASP A 715 -1.33 8.57 -37.28
N SER A 716 -0.52 8.74 -36.22
CA SER A 716 -0.48 9.98 -35.45
C SER A 716 0.19 11.09 -36.26
N LEU A 717 -0.53 12.22 -36.41
CA LEU A 717 0.00 13.45 -37.00
C LEU A 717 1.02 14.15 -36.10
N THR A 718 1.11 13.76 -34.82
CA THR A 718 1.97 14.37 -33.80
C THR A 718 2.91 13.37 -33.14
N LEU A 719 4.12 13.80 -32.79
CA LEU A 719 5.16 12.92 -32.25
C LEU A 719 5.01 12.56 -30.76
N ILE A 720 4.42 13.45 -29.97
CA ILE A 720 4.41 13.33 -28.51
C ILE A 720 3.24 12.45 -28.05
N ASP A 721 3.52 11.20 -27.65
CA ASP A 721 2.50 10.28 -27.13
C ASP A 721 2.26 10.45 -25.62
N LEU A 722 1.74 11.61 -25.24
CA LEU A 722 1.27 11.90 -23.88
C LEU A 722 -0.25 12.13 -23.83
N ALA A 723 -0.97 11.97 -24.96
CA ALA A 723 -2.37 12.35 -25.14
C ALA A 723 -3.40 11.47 -24.37
N SER A 724 -2.95 10.52 -23.55
CA SER A 724 -3.83 9.58 -22.86
C SER A 724 -3.28 9.15 -21.50
N CYS A 725 -3.22 10.06 -20.53
CA CYS A 725 -3.16 9.69 -19.10
C CYS A 725 -4.48 9.05 -18.60
N LEU A 726 -5.28 8.45 -19.50
CA LEU A 726 -6.49 7.69 -19.20
C LEU A 726 -6.19 6.25 -18.78
N VAL A 727 -4.95 5.77 -18.89
CA VAL A 727 -4.52 4.51 -18.29
C VAL A 727 -3.93 4.79 -16.89
N PRO A 728 -4.59 4.40 -15.78
CA PRO A 728 -4.20 4.79 -14.42
C PRO A 728 -2.86 4.25 -13.92
N LYS A 729 -2.22 3.32 -14.64
CA LYS A 729 -1.05 2.56 -14.16
C LYS A 729 0.31 3.10 -14.61
N LEU A 730 0.38 3.92 -15.65
CA LEU A 730 1.64 4.48 -16.12
C LEU A 730 1.68 6.00 -15.98
N ASN A 731 2.67 6.46 -15.23
CA ASN A 731 2.97 7.87 -15.07
C ASN A 731 4.34 8.14 -15.72
N PRO A 732 4.39 8.56 -17.00
CA PRO A 732 5.63 8.81 -17.72
C PRO A 732 6.57 9.78 -17.00
N HIS A 733 6.01 10.78 -16.31
CA HIS A 733 6.80 11.71 -15.49
C HIS A 733 7.49 11.00 -14.32
N LYS A 734 6.83 10.04 -13.66
CA LYS A 734 7.45 9.28 -12.56
C LYS A 734 8.62 8.43 -13.05
N GLU A 735 8.51 7.82 -14.23
CA GLU A 735 9.58 7.01 -14.81
C GLU A 735 10.74 7.89 -15.29
N PHE A 736 10.46 9.04 -15.90
CA PHE A 736 11.49 9.99 -16.32
C PHE A 736 12.25 10.57 -15.11
N PHE A 737 11.56 11.04 -14.07
CA PHE A 737 12.20 11.66 -12.89
C PHE A 737 12.66 10.69 -11.81
N LYS A 738 12.63 9.37 -12.06
CA LYS A 738 12.97 8.33 -11.08
C LYS A 738 14.36 8.52 -10.47
N GLU A 739 15.29 9.03 -11.25
CA GLU A 739 16.71 9.18 -10.91
C GLU A 739 17.15 10.66 -10.85
N PHE A 740 16.20 11.59 -10.77
CA PHE A 740 16.50 13.02 -10.65
C PHE A 740 16.60 13.45 -9.18
N THR A 741 15.48 13.54 -8.48
CA THR A 741 15.41 13.84 -7.04
C THR A 741 14.20 13.13 -6.43
N VAL A 742 14.38 12.59 -5.23
CA VAL A 742 13.32 11.85 -4.53
C VAL A 742 12.16 12.80 -4.23
N GLY A 743 10.96 12.46 -4.72
CA GLY A 743 9.74 13.24 -4.49
C GLY A 743 9.57 14.45 -5.42
N PHE A 744 10.45 14.65 -6.41
CA PHE A 744 10.26 15.73 -7.40
C PHE A 744 8.98 15.54 -8.20
N LYS A 745 8.19 16.61 -8.33
CA LYS A 745 6.92 16.64 -9.06
C LYS A 745 6.98 17.69 -10.16
N PHE A 746 7.02 17.23 -11.40
CA PHE A 746 6.99 18.12 -12.55
C PHE A 746 5.57 18.60 -12.87
N GLU A 747 5.35 19.92 -12.84
CA GLU A 747 4.10 20.56 -13.25
C GLU A 747 4.32 21.61 -14.35
N ASN A 748 3.61 21.46 -15.48
CA ASN A 748 3.62 22.41 -16.60
C ASN A 748 3.33 23.85 -16.17
N ARG A 749 2.37 24.05 -15.26
CA ARG A 749 2.01 25.40 -14.76
C ARG A 749 3.14 26.01 -13.92
N LYS A 750 3.77 25.23 -13.04
CA LYS A 750 4.92 25.63 -12.23
C LYS A 750 6.14 25.96 -13.10
N MET A 751 6.42 25.12 -14.11
CA MET A 751 7.51 25.36 -15.07
C MET A 751 7.28 26.63 -15.89
N ASN A 752 6.10 26.78 -16.49
CA ASN A 752 5.75 27.98 -17.25
C ASN A 752 5.84 29.24 -16.38
N ARG A 753 5.43 29.20 -15.11
CA ARG A 753 5.62 30.35 -14.20
C ARG A 753 7.10 30.63 -13.95
N THR A 754 7.89 29.59 -13.67
CA THR A 754 9.34 29.70 -13.48
C THR A 754 9.99 30.37 -14.68
N LEU A 755 9.82 29.82 -15.88
CA LEU A 755 10.44 30.35 -17.11
C LEU A 755 9.92 31.76 -17.46
N THR A 756 8.63 32.06 -17.26
CA THR A 756 8.12 33.43 -17.43
C THR A 756 8.76 34.42 -16.45
N THR A 757 8.96 34.03 -15.20
CA THR A 757 9.63 34.85 -14.19
C THR A 757 11.10 35.07 -14.53
N LEU A 758 11.81 34.03 -14.99
CA LEU A 758 13.20 34.14 -15.43
C LEU A 758 13.32 35.09 -16.63
N ILE A 759 12.48 34.91 -17.66
CA ILE A 759 12.43 35.79 -18.84
C ILE A 759 12.12 37.24 -18.43
N TRP A 760 11.12 37.47 -17.57
CA TRP A 760 10.76 38.80 -17.08
C TRP A 760 11.89 39.46 -16.28
N SER A 761 12.56 38.70 -15.41
CA SER A 761 13.71 39.18 -14.63
C SER A 761 14.82 39.66 -15.56
N VAL A 762 15.15 38.88 -16.58
CA VAL A 762 16.16 39.22 -17.59
C VAL A 762 15.75 40.47 -18.40
N LEU A 763 14.50 40.55 -18.87
CA LEU A 763 13.97 41.69 -19.64
C LEU A 763 13.89 42.99 -18.83
N ARG A 764 13.59 42.91 -17.54
CA ARG A 764 13.52 44.07 -16.64
C ARG A 764 14.89 44.72 -16.44
N HIS A 765 15.95 43.93 -16.26
CA HIS A 765 17.32 44.45 -16.14
C HIS A 765 17.85 45.04 -17.47
N MET A 766 17.29 44.64 -18.62
CA MET A 766 17.58 45.25 -19.93
C MET A 766 16.77 46.53 -20.22
N GLY A 767 15.95 47.00 -19.27
CA GLY A 767 15.20 48.26 -19.35
C GLY A 767 13.86 48.18 -20.09
N ARG A 768 13.28 46.98 -20.31
CA ARG A 768 12.02 46.79 -21.06
C ARG A 768 11.14 45.67 -20.46
N GLY A 769 10.72 45.83 -19.21
CA GLY A 769 10.15 44.71 -18.44
C GLY A 769 8.68 44.34 -18.70
N LEU A 770 7.82 45.22 -19.24
CA LEU A 770 6.36 45.03 -19.11
C LEU A 770 5.63 44.57 -20.39
N LYS A 771 5.98 45.10 -21.57
CA LYS A 771 5.30 44.75 -22.83
C LYS A 771 5.82 43.45 -23.43
N GLU A 772 7.10 43.18 -23.29
CA GLU A 772 7.78 42.01 -23.86
C GLU A 772 7.42 40.70 -23.13
N SER A 773 7.19 40.73 -21.81
CA SER A 773 6.69 39.55 -21.07
C SER A 773 5.24 39.22 -21.40
N GLN A 774 4.44 40.20 -21.81
CA GLN A 774 3.06 40.00 -22.28
C GLN A 774 3.03 39.30 -23.66
N ILE A 775 4.00 39.61 -24.53
CA ILE A 775 4.15 39.01 -25.88
C ILE A 775 4.50 37.52 -25.78
N SER A 776 5.38 37.12 -24.86
CA SER A 776 5.72 35.70 -24.60
C SER A 776 4.51 34.84 -24.19
N ARG A 777 3.41 35.44 -23.70
CA ARG A 777 2.22 34.73 -23.18
C ARG A 777 0.89 35.05 -23.86
N SER A 778 0.82 35.95 -24.83
CA SER A 778 -0.42 36.27 -25.55
C SER A 778 -1.59 36.67 -24.62
N HIS A 779 -1.30 37.33 -23.50
CA HIS A 779 -2.30 37.83 -22.53
C HIS A 779 -2.15 39.35 -22.35
N MET A 780 -3.20 40.10 -22.67
CA MET A 780 -3.23 41.58 -22.66
C MET A 780 -3.82 42.20 -21.38
N GLN A 781 -3.83 41.53 -20.22
CA GLN A 781 -4.39 42.14 -18.99
C GLN A 781 -3.34 42.33 -17.89
N GLU A 782 -3.23 43.59 -17.46
CA GLU A 782 -2.19 44.18 -16.58
C GLU A 782 -2.21 43.73 -15.11
N ARG A 783 -3.33 43.21 -14.59
CA ARG A 783 -3.59 43.25 -13.13
C ARG A 783 -3.23 42.01 -12.31
N THR A 784 -3.01 40.83 -12.89
CA THR A 784 -2.80 39.59 -12.09
C THR A 784 -1.34 39.14 -11.97
N THR A 785 -0.41 39.82 -12.65
CA THR A 785 1.00 39.38 -12.78
C THR A 785 1.98 40.16 -11.91
N MET A 786 1.53 41.08 -11.05
CA MET A 786 2.45 42.06 -10.43
C MET A 786 2.87 41.76 -8.99
N ASN A 787 2.08 41.03 -8.21
CA ASN A 787 2.25 40.98 -6.74
C ASN A 787 3.03 39.78 -6.17
N HIS A 788 3.56 38.87 -6.99
CA HIS A 788 4.10 37.59 -6.50
C HIS A 788 5.56 37.31 -6.88
N TYR A 789 6.28 38.32 -7.35
CA TYR A 789 7.57 38.13 -8.01
C TYR A 789 8.69 38.84 -7.25
N ILE A 790 9.87 38.22 -7.24
CA ILE A 790 11.22 38.73 -6.95
C ILE A 790 11.82 38.28 -5.60
N LYS A 791 12.87 37.42 -5.69
CA LYS A 791 14.17 37.57 -5.00
C LYS A 791 15.24 36.77 -5.78
N LEU A 792 16.00 37.41 -6.67
CA LEU A 792 17.25 36.87 -7.23
C LEU A 792 18.32 37.98 -7.15
N THR A 793 19.58 37.61 -6.94
CA THR A 793 20.71 38.55 -6.84
C THR A 793 21.34 38.83 -8.21
N GLU A 794 22.00 39.98 -8.40
CA GLU A 794 22.58 40.40 -9.69
C GLU A 794 23.57 39.39 -10.30
N GLU A 795 24.36 38.71 -9.46
CA GLU A 795 25.35 37.72 -9.88
C GLU A 795 24.70 36.43 -10.44
N GLN A 796 23.56 36.02 -9.86
CA GLN A 796 22.77 34.88 -10.34
C GLN A 796 22.08 35.18 -11.67
N ILE A 797 21.78 36.45 -11.93
CA ILE A 797 21.14 36.93 -13.17
C ILE A 797 22.13 36.91 -14.33
N GLN A 798 23.38 37.34 -14.11
CA GLN A 798 24.41 37.35 -15.17
C GLN A 798 24.76 35.94 -15.66
N LYS A 799 24.90 34.97 -14.75
CA LYS A 799 25.23 33.58 -15.11
C LYS A 799 24.12 32.90 -15.93
N LEU A 800 22.86 33.13 -15.54
CA LEU A 800 21.69 32.59 -16.24
C LEU A 800 21.49 33.20 -17.64
N VAL A 801 21.84 34.47 -17.82
CA VAL A 801 21.78 35.16 -19.13
C VAL A 801 22.82 34.59 -20.11
N LEU A 802 24.01 34.24 -19.63
CA LEU A 802 25.06 33.62 -20.44
C LEU A 802 24.66 32.21 -20.88
N GLU A 803 24.11 31.39 -19.98
CA GLU A 803 23.72 30.00 -20.26
C GLU A 803 22.52 29.86 -21.22
N LEU A 804 21.68 30.90 -21.36
CA LEU A 804 20.45 30.86 -22.17
C LEU A 804 20.59 31.46 -23.59
N PHE A 805 21.70 32.16 -23.92
CA PHE A 805 21.76 33.02 -25.12
C PHE A 805 23.07 32.98 -25.95
N GLU A 806 23.87 31.90 -25.92
CA GLU A 806 25.05 31.78 -26.79
C GLU A 806 24.69 31.49 -28.28
N ARG A 807 24.64 32.60 -29.07
CA ARG A 807 25.00 32.91 -30.50
C ARG A 807 24.76 31.86 -31.61
N ASN A 808 24.05 32.15 -32.72
CA ASN A 808 24.46 33.02 -33.85
C ASN A 808 23.31 33.29 -34.85
N GLN A 809 23.03 34.54 -35.25
CA GLN A 809 22.35 34.89 -36.53
C GLN A 809 22.69 36.34 -37.01
N PHE A 810 22.57 36.59 -38.33
CA PHE A 810 22.47 37.92 -39.05
C PHE A 810 23.78 38.45 -39.70
N GLY A 811 23.85 38.91 -40.96
CA GLY A 811 23.33 40.14 -41.59
C GLY A 811 24.46 41.18 -41.79
N PHE A 812 24.51 42.02 -42.84
CA PHE A 812 25.64 42.96 -43.13
C PHE A 812 25.99 43.90 -41.95
N VAL A 813 24.97 44.47 -41.29
CA VAL A 813 25.09 45.31 -40.08
C VAL A 813 25.73 44.54 -38.92
N THR A 814 25.35 43.27 -38.78
CA THR A 814 25.83 42.35 -37.76
C THR A 814 27.27 41.93 -38.00
N GLN A 815 27.68 41.76 -39.26
CA GLN A 815 29.06 41.45 -39.63
C GLN A 815 30.01 42.62 -39.34
N TYR A 816 29.56 43.84 -39.60
CA TYR A 816 30.32 45.04 -39.25
C TYR A 816 30.48 45.24 -37.73
N LEU A 817 29.40 44.98 -36.98
CA LEU A 817 29.41 44.94 -35.50
C LEU A 817 30.35 43.87 -34.94
N THR A 818 30.40 42.69 -35.58
CA THR A 818 31.25 41.56 -35.16
C THR A 818 32.74 41.85 -35.39
N ASN A 819 33.08 42.46 -36.53
CA ASN A 819 34.46 42.86 -36.85
C ASN A 819 34.99 43.95 -35.90
N ILE A 820 34.12 44.87 -35.45
CA ILE A 820 34.46 45.89 -34.45
C ILE A 820 34.64 45.28 -33.05
N LEU A 821 33.82 44.28 -32.68
CA LEU A 821 33.79 43.72 -31.33
C LEU A 821 34.82 42.61 -31.08
N PHE A 822 35.27 41.87 -32.10
CA PHE A 822 36.12 40.68 -31.94
C PHE A 822 37.41 40.68 -32.77
N GLY A 823 37.67 41.73 -33.56
CA GLY A 823 38.85 41.84 -34.43
C GLY A 823 38.73 41.05 -35.74
N GLU A 824 39.46 41.47 -36.77
CA GLU A 824 39.51 40.79 -38.08
C GLU A 824 40.60 39.72 -38.09
N GLU A 825 40.25 38.45 -38.32
CA GLU A 825 41.24 37.40 -38.57
C GLU A 825 41.76 37.46 -40.02
N THR A 826 42.92 38.11 -40.13
CA THR A 826 44.04 38.02 -41.09
C THR A 826 43.85 37.29 -42.43
N ASN A 827 43.69 38.08 -43.49
CA ASN A 827 44.77 38.26 -44.46
C ASN A 827 44.75 39.69 -45.06
N LYS A 828 45.38 40.63 -44.33
CA LYS A 828 45.40 42.07 -44.61
C LYS A 828 46.40 42.52 -45.70
N SER A 829 47.13 41.60 -46.36
CA SER A 829 48.07 41.97 -47.42
C SER A 829 47.47 41.96 -48.84
N ILE A 830 46.35 41.27 -49.08
CA ILE A 830 45.72 41.18 -50.43
C ILE A 830 44.71 42.31 -50.69
N GLU A 831 44.17 42.92 -49.64
CA GLU A 831 43.16 43.98 -49.77
C GLU A 831 43.78 45.35 -50.12
N THR A 832 44.99 45.60 -49.62
CA THR A 832 45.75 46.84 -49.89
C THR A 832 46.32 46.88 -51.31
N GLU A 833 46.77 45.75 -51.87
CA GLU A 833 47.26 45.66 -53.26
C GLU A 833 46.13 45.86 -54.30
N ARG A 834 44.91 45.39 -53.99
CA ARG A 834 43.74 45.57 -54.86
C ARG A 834 43.18 47.00 -54.80
N MET A 835 43.27 47.68 -53.66
CA MET A 835 42.92 49.11 -53.56
C MET A 835 43.84 50.02 -54.38
N VAL A 836 45.14 49.68 -54.50
CA VAL A 836 46.09 50.43 -55.35
C VAL A 836 45.84 50.21 -56.84
N GLN A 837 45.32 49.05 -57.26
CA GLN A 837 44.87 48.80 -58.64
C GLN A 837 43.55 49.51 -58.97
N ILE A 838 42.63 49.62 -58.02
CA ILE A 838 41.32 50.28 -58.23
C ILE A 838 41.47 51.80 -58.36
N ASN A 839 42.42 52.42 -57.65
CA ASN A 839 42.73 53.85 -57.77
C ASN A 839 43.32 54.25 -59.13
N LYS A 840 43.73 53.30 -59.99
CA LYS A 840 44.23 53.57 -61.34
C LYS A 840 43.14 53.56 -62.42
N SER A 841 41.92 53.13 -62.14
CA SER A 841 41.00 52.70 -63.21
C SER A 841 39.78 53.56 -63.49
N PHE A 842 39.36 54.52 -62.66
CA PHE A 842 38.19 55.33 -63.03
C PHE A 842 38.33 56.80 -62.64
N GLY A 843 38.59 57.60 -63.68
CA GLY A 843 38.45 59.04 -63.72
C GLY A 843 37.01 59.48 -64.00
N ASP A 844 36.93 60.75 -64.35
CA ASP A 844 35.86 61.66 -63.95
C ASP A 844 34.51 61.54 -64.69
N ILE A 845 33.50 61.90 -63.90
CA ILE A 845 32.18 62.53 -64.10
C ILE A 845 31.45 62.49 -65.46
N THR A 846 30.11 62.34 -65.33
CA THR A 846 28.99 62.57 -66.27
C THR A 846 28.64 61.47 -67.27
N LYS A 847 27.82 60.51 -66.82
CA LYS A 847 26.45 60.26 -67.33
C LYS A 847 25.82 59.02 -66.70
N ILE A 848 24.51 59.13 -66.42
CA ILE A 848 23.47 58.13 -66.05
C ILE A 848 22.81 58.48 -64.70
N GLU A 849 22.11 59.62 -64.72
CA GLU A 849 21.22 60.10 -63.66
C GLU A 849 19.84 59.43 -63.80
N ALA A 850 19.67 58.35 -63.04
CA ALA A 850 18.41 57.73 -62.58
C ALA A 850 18.77 56.44 -61.81
N THR A 851 19.84 55.76 -62.24
CA THR A 851 20.31 54.49 -61.65
C THR A 851 21.56 54.66 -60.78
N ALA A 852 22.35 55.73 -60.99
CA ALA A 852 23.38 56.15 -60.04
C ALA A 852 22.77 56.52 -58.68
N GLY A 853 21.54 57.03 -58.65
CA GLY A 853 20.80 57.33 -57.42
C GLY A 853 20.59 56.12 -56.52
N VAL A 854 20.21 54.95 -57.05
CA VAL A 854 19.98 53.74 -56.23
C VAL A 854 21.29 53.12 -55.73
N ILE A 855 22.33 53.08 -56.55
CA ILE A 855 23.65 52.53 -56.18
C ILE A 855 24.37 53.47 -55.20
N ASN A 856 24.40 54.77 -55.48
CA ASN A 856 24.95 55.78 -54.57
C ASN A 856 24.13 55.87 -53.29
N ARG A 857 22.79 55.69 -53.36
CA ARG A 857 21.94 55.57 -52.18
C ARG A 857 22.30 54.33 -51.37
N LEU A 858 22.39 53.13 -51.94
CA LEU A 858 22.75 51.92 -51.18
C LEU A 858 24.16 51.99 -50.58
N ALA A 859 25.13 52.56 -51.31
CA ALA A 859 26.48 52.80 -50.80
C ALA A 859 26.49 53.85 -49.68
N SER A 860 25.79 54.97 -49.86
CA SER A 860 25.62 56.03 -48.85
C SER A 860 24.83 55.55 -47.62
N GLU A 861 23.80 54.73 -47.80
CA GLU A 861 23.00 54.13 -46.73
C GLU A 861 23.86 53.17 -45.90
N ARG A 862 24.69 52.32 -46.54
CA ARG A 862 25.63 51.44 -45.85
C ARG A 862 26.69 52.22 -45.08
N GLU A 863 27.25 53.28 -45.66
CA GLU A 863 28.26 54.12 -44.99
C GLU A 863 27.66 54.96 -43.84
N LYS A 864 26.40 55.41 -43.98
CA LYS A 864 25.65 56.06 -42.90
C LYS A 864 25.33 55.10 -41.75
N VAL A 865 24.99 53.84 -42.05
CA VAL A 865 24.81 52.79 -41.04
C VAL A 865 26.14 52.49 -40.35
N ARG A 866 27.24 52.40 -41.11
CA ARG A 866 28.61 52.20 -40.61
C ARG A 866 29.01 53.30 -39.61
N SER A 867 28.83 54.55 -40.02
CA SER A 867 29.13 55.74 -39.20
C SER A 867 28.23 55.82 -37.96
N TYR A 868 26.95 55.44 -38.09
CA TYR A 868 26.02 55.41 -36.95
C TYR A 868 26.40 54.34 -35.93
N LEU A 869 26.84 53.16 -36.36
CA LEU A 869 27.30 52.11 -35.44
C LEU A 869 28.61 52.49 -34.74
N GLN A 870 29.54 53.16 -35.42
CA GLN A 870 30.80 53.62 -34.84
C GLN A 870 30.63 54.70 -33.76
N GLN A 871 29.46 55.34 -33.65
CA GLN A 871 29.16 56.34 -32.62
C GLN A 871 28.81 55.72 -31.26
N PHE A 872 28.51 54.43 -31.21
CA PHE A 872 28.16 53.73 -29.98
C PHE A 872 29.40 53.19 -29.29
N ASN A 873 29.45 53.29 -27.96
CA ASN A 873 30.49 52.62 -27.18
C ASN A 873 30.25 51.10 -27.10
N LEU A 874 31.24 50.35 -26.60
CA LEU A 874 31.20 48.88 -26.56
C LEU A 874 29.94 48.32 -25.84
N GLN A 875 29.53 48.95 -24.74
CA GLN A 875 28.35 48.52 -23.97
C GLN A 875 27.04 48.83 -24.70
N GLU A 876 26.97 49.95 -25.41
CA GLU A 876 25.81 50.33 -26.22
C GLU A 876 25.67 49.47 -27.48
N LEU A 877 26.80 49.12 -28.12
CA LEU A 877 26.83 48.18 -29.25
C LEU A 877 26.38 46.78 -28.84
N GLN A 878 26.85 46.30 -27.68
CA GLN A 878 26.37 45.05 -27.10
C GLN A 878 24.85 45.10 -26.85
N LYS A 879 24.33 46.17 -26.27
CA LYS A 879 22.89 46.35 -26.05
C LYS A 879 22.08 46.35 -27.36
N LEU A 880 22.56 47.01 -28.40
CA LEU A 880 21.93 47.03 -29.72
C LEU A 880 21.92 45.64 -30.38
N TYR A 881 23.03 44.91 -30.26
CA TYR A 881 23.17 43.53 -30.73
C TYR A 881 22.18 42.58 -30.04
N TYR A 882 22.04 42.67 -28.71
CA TYR A 882 21.07 41.87 -27.95
C TYR A 882 19.61 42.21 -28.29
N GLN A 883 19.30 43.48 -28.61
CA GLN A 883 17.97 43.89 -29.07
C GLN A 883 17.63 43.35 -30.46
N ALA A 884 18.61 43.24 -31.36
CA ALA A 884 18.42 42.63 -32.68
C ALA A 884 18.09 41.13 -32.54
N LEU A 885 18.88 40.39 -31.76
CA LEU A 885 18.71 38.95 -31.56
C LEU A 885 17.39 38.55 -30.90
N SER A 886 16.84 39.40 -30.04
CA SER A 886 15.62 39.13 -29.27
C SER A 886 14.31 39.53 -29.98
N GLY A 887 14.36 40.01 -31.23
CA GLY A 887 13.16 40.55 -31.87
C GLY A 887 12.78 41.96 -31.38
N GLY A 888 13.60 42.61 -30.56
CA GLY A 888 13.27 43.85 -29.84
C GLY A 888 13.54 45.16 -30.60
N LEU A 889 14.10 45.10 -31.80
CA LEU A 889 14.26 46.26 -32.70
C LEU A 889 12.94 46.59 -33.43
N PRO A 890 12.70 47.88 -33.76
CA PRO A 890 11.53 48.31 -34.52
C PRO A 890 11.35 47.57 -35.85
N GLU A 891 10.14 47.09 -36.13
CA GLU A 891 9.80 46.43 -37.41
C GLU A 891 8.79 47.27 -38.19
N ARG A 892 9.16 47.71 -39.40
CA ARG A 892 8.23 48.36 -40.34
C ARG A 892 7.55 47.34 -41.24
N GLN A 893 8.25 46.24 -41.54
CA GLN A 893 7.78 45.12 -42.32
C GLN A 893 8.03 43.85 -41.51
N LYS A 894 7.05 42.95 -41.50
CA LYS A 894 7.03 41.75 -40.65
C LYS A 894 8.31 40.90 -40.85
N HIS A 895 9.04 40.62 -39.76
CA HIS A 895 10.31 39.86 -39.75
C HIS A 895 11.55 40.60 -40.29
N TYR A 896 11.43 41.91 -40.53
CA TYR A 896 12.54 42.80 -40.92
C TYR A 896 12.73 43.90 -39.87
N GLN A 897 13.71 43.71 -39.01
CA GLN A 897 14.02 44.59 -37.88
C GLN A 897 14.94 45.75 -38.31
N CYS A 898 14.79 46.92 -37.70
CA CYS A 898 15.56 48.12 -38.05
C CYS A 898 16.36 48.64 -36.86
N ILE A 899 17.64 48.98 -37.10
CA ILE A 899 18.51 49.57 -36.06
C ILE A 899 18.13 51.01 -35.67
N TYR A 900 17.28 51.67 -36.46
CA TYR A 900 16.78 53.02 -36.17
C TYR A 900 15.38 52.97 -35.56
N THR A 901 15.14 53.78 -34.52
CA THR A 901 13.83 53.94 -33.86
C THR A 901 12.76 54.55 -34.76
N LYS A 902 13.17 55.36 -35.75
CA LYS A 902 12.32 55.87 -36.84
C LYS A 902 13.07 55.66 -38.17
N CYS A 903 12.34 55.26 -39.22
CA CYS A 903 12.94 55.01 -40.53
C CYS A 903 13.63 56.28 -41.06
N LYS A 904 14.94 56.20 -41.27
CA LYS A 904 15.79 57.33 -41.70
C LYS A 904 15.96 57.46 -43.21
N PHE A 905 15.54 56.46 -43.97
CA PHE A 905 15.75 56.41 -45.41
C PHE A 905 14.43 56.67 -46.15
N GLU A 906 14.44 57.69 -46.99
CA GLU A 906 13.34 58.11 -47.88
C GLU A 906 13.94 58.27 -49.27
N ASN A 907 13.18 57.90 -50.31
CA ASN A 907 13.56 58.18 -51.69
C ASN A 907 13.27 59.65 -52.04
N GLU A 908 13.66 60.07 -53.24
CA GLU A 908 13.51 61.45 -53.76
C GLU A 908 12.04 61.94 -53.84
N PHE A 909 11.07 61.03 -53.66
CA PHE A 909 9.63 61.30 -53.66
C PHE A 909 9.00 61.22 -52.25
N GLY A 910 9.80 61.10 -51.19
CA GLY A 910 9.31 60.99 -49.81
C GLY A 910 8.78 59.60 -49.42
N GLU A 911 8.93 58.60 -50.30
CA GLU A 911 8.49 57.23 -50.04
C GLU A 911 9.62 56.38 -49.45
N LYS A 912 9.27 55.48 -48.54
CA LYS A 912 10.26 54.68 -47.80
C LYS A 912 10.56 53.37 -48.53
N PRO A 913 11.84 53.02 -48.78
CA PRO A 913 12.21 51.80 -49.53
C PRO A 913 11.74 50.52 -48.81
N PRO A 914 11.45 49.41 -49.52
CA PRO A 914 11.08 48.11 -48.92
C PRO A 914 12.16 47.60 -47.95
N CYS A 915 11.75 46.99 -46.83
CA CYS A 915 12.71 46.54 -45.81
C CYS A 915 13.55 45.33 -46.26
N GLU A 916 13.10 44.62 -47.29
CA GLU A 916 13.77 43.48 -47.91
C GLU A 916 15.10 43.87 -48.57
N THR A 917 15.22 45.12 -49.02
CA THR A 917 16.37 45.64 -49.78
C THR A 917 17.10 46.78 -49.06
N CYS A 918 16.70 47.10 -47.81
CA CYS A 918 17.22 48.21 -47.02
C CYS A 918 18.51 47.83 -46.24
N ALA A 919 19.53 48.70 -46.28
CA ALA A 919 20.81 48.45 -45.62
C ALA A 919 20.76 48.46 -44.08
N ALA A 920 19.77 49.12 -43.48
CA ALA A 920 19.55 49.15 -42.02
C ALA A 920 18.68 48.00 -41.49
N SER A 921 18.30 47.06 -42.38
CA SER A 921 17.43 45.93 -42.09
C SER A 921 18.20 44.74 -41.54
N VAL A 922 17.69 44.12 -40.50
CA VAL A 922 18.16 42.88 -39.89
C VAL A 922 17.12 41.80 -40.19
N ILE A 923 17.49 40.85 -41.06
CA ILE A 923 16.59 39.85 -41.65
C ILE A 923 16.54 38.60 -40.75
N ASN A 924 15.36 38.29 -40.19
CA ASN A 924 15.13 37.06 -39.42
C ASN A 924 15.07 35.82 -40.34
N VAL A 925 15.49 34.62 -39.88
CA VAL A 925 15.36 33.35 -40.67
C VAL A 925 13.91 33.09 -41.11
N TYR A 926 12.90 33.54 -40.37
CA TYR A 926 11.50 33.43 -40.75
C TYR A 926 11.08 34.37 -41.89
N ALA A 927 11.86 35.42 -42.16
CA ALA A 927 11.69 36.24 -43.35
C ALA A 927 12.05 35.45 -44.63
N LEU A 928 12.78 34.34 -44.53
CA LEU A 928 13.08 33.47 -45.69
C LEU A 928 11.82 32.91 -46.35
N VAL A 929 10.71 32.74 -45.62
CA VAL A 929 9.42 32.36 -46.22
C VAL A 929 8.99 33.42 -47.24
N ASN A 930 8.90 34.68 -46.81
CA ASN A 930 8.51 35.79 -47.70
C ASN A 930 9.57 36.08 -48.77
N ILE A 931 10.86 36.00 -48.44
CA ILE A 931 11.96 36.21 -49.40
C ILE A 931 11.91 35.13 -50.49
N MET A 932 11.74 33.87 -50.12
CA MET A 932 11.70 32.76 -51.07
C MET A 932 10.39 32.74 -51.86
N ASP A 933 9.25 33.08 -51.23
CA ASP A 933 7.97 33.25 -51.93
C ASP A 933 8.05 34.40 -52.94
N ASN A 934 8.61 35.56 -52.55
CA ASN A 934 8.83 36.69 -53.45
C ASN A 934 9.84 36.34 -54.55
N TYR A 935 10.89 35.57 -54.23
CA TYR A 935 11.87 35.12 -55.19
C TYR A 935 11.26 34.16 -56.22
N ILE A 936 10.44 33.20 -55.79
CA ILE A 936 9.70 32.28 -56.68
C ILE A 936 8.64 33.02 -57.48
N PHE A 937 7.90 33.93 -56.85
CA PHE A 937 6.95 34.80 -57.53
C PHE A 937 7.63 35.62 -58.62
N LEU A 938 8.79 36.22 -58.33
CA LEU A 938 9.57 36.99 -59.29
C LEU A 938 10.13 36.12 -60.42
N MET A 939 10.59 34.90 -60.13
CA MET A 939 10.99 33.93 -61.15
C MET A 939 9.83 33.58 -62.08
N ASN A 940 8.64 33.30 -61.54
CA ASN A 940 7.43 33.02 -62.34
C ASN A 940 6.98 34.25 -63.13
N LYS A 941 7.03 35.43 -62.53
CA LYS A 941 6.67 36.69 -63.19
C LYS A 941 7.59 36.98 -64.37
N ILE A 942 8.89 36.75 -64.21
CA ILE A 942 9.86 36.89 -65.32
C ILE A 942 9.59 35.84 -66.40
N HIS A 943 9.32 34.59 -66.02
CA HIS A 943 8.99 33.56 -67.01
C HIS A 943 7.76 33.93 -67.86
N ASN A 944 6.71 34.49 -67.23
CA ASN A 944 5.44 34.78 -67.91
C ASN A 944 5.39 36.14 -68.63
N GLU A 945 6.01 37.18 -68.06
CA GLU A 945 5.78 38.57 -68.48
C GLU A 945 7.02 39.23 -69.10
N PHE A 946 8.21 38.65 -68.97
CA PHE A 946 9.44 39.32 -69.38
C PHE A 946 9.49 39.59 -70.89
N ASP A 947 9.11 38.65 -71.74
CA ASP A 947 9.23 38.81 -73.20
C ASP A 947 8.21 39.82 -73.77
N VAL A 948 7.01 39.90 -73.18
CA VAL A 948 5.93 40.82 -73.58
C VAL A 948 6.04 42.22 -72.98
N SER A 949 7.00 42.45 -72.06
CA SER A 949 7.22 43.73 -71.39
C SER A 949 8.00 44.74 -72.24
N ILE A 950 7.75 46.03 -72.01
CA ILE A 950 8.54 47.14 -72.59
C ILE A 950 9.96 47.18 -72.01
N VAL A 951 10.90 47.80 -72.73
CA VAL A 951 12.34 47.82 -72.40
C VAL A 951 12.63 48.31 -70.96
N GLY A 952 11.94 49.36 -70.51
CA GLY A 952 12.09 49.87 -69.15
C GLY A 952 11.63 48.90 -68.06
N GLU A 953 10.52 48.18 -68.28
CA GLU A 953 10.01 47.20 -67.33
C GLU A 953 10.86 45.91 -67.36
N LYS A 954 11.39 45.51 -68.52
CA LYS A 954 12.41 44.45 -68.64
C LYS A 954 13.64 44.74 -67.80
N GLN A 955 14.16 45.96 -67.86
CA GLN A 955 15.30 46.40 -67.05
C GLN A 955 14.98 46.42 -65.56
N LYS A 956 13.79 46.89 -65.16
CA LYS A 956 13.35 46.88 -63.76
C LYS A 956 13.18 45.47 -63.20
N LEU A 957 12.58 44.55 -63.97
CA LEU A 957 12.41 43.13 -63.57
C LEU A 957 13.75 42.42 -63.45
N ALA A 958 14.67 42.63 -64.40
CA ALA A 958 16.03 42.10 -64.34
C ALA A 958 16.78 42.62 -63.10
N ASN A 959 16.67 43.91 -62.82
CA ASN A 959 17.35 44.53 -61.69
C ASN A 959 16.78 44.07 -60.34
N HIS A 960 15.46 43.96 -60.22
CA HIS A 960 14.80 43.39 -59.04
C HIS A 960 15.21 41.94 -58.82
N PHE A 961 15.30 41.16 -59.91
CA PHE A 961 15.72 39.76 -59.83
C PHE A 961 17.14 39.63 -59.29
N TYR A 962 18.11 40.39 -59.79
CA TYR A 962 19.48 40.31 -59.30
C TYR A 962 19.65 40.83 -57.87
N LEU A 963 18.85 41.81 -57.43
CA LEU A 963 18.81 42.24 -56.03
C LEU A 963 18.27 41.13 -55.12
N MET A 964 17.14 40.54 -55.46
CA MET A 964 16.54 39.45 -54.69
C MET A 964 17.41 38.19 -54.73
N HIS A 965 18.02 37.89 -55.87
CA HIS A 965 18.97 36.78 -56.04
C HIS A 965 20.22 36.98 -55.19
N GLY A 966 20.71 38.22 -55.03
CA GLY A 966 21.77 38.56 -54.09
C GLY A 966 21.39 38.27 -52.64
N VAL A 967 20.18 38.68 -52.22
CA VAL A 967 19.65 38.40 -50.87
C VAL A 967 19.52 36.88 -50.63
N VAL A 968 19.02 36.13 -51.61
CA VAL A 968 18.89 34.67 -51.55
C VAL A 968 20.26 33.97 -51.54
N ASN A 969 21.23 34.43 -52.33
CA ASN A 969 22.58 33.85 -52.31
C ASN A 969 23.30 34.13 -51.00
N GLN A 970 23.15 35.33 -50.43
CA GLN A 970 23.64 35.62 -49.08
C GLN A 970 22.97 34.73 -48.03
N ALA A 971 21.67 34.48 -48.14
CA ALA A 971 20.99 33.51 -47.30
C ALA A 971 21.54 32.09 -47.49
N ARG A 972 21.80 31.64 -48.73
CA ARG A 972 22.31 30.28 -49.04
C ARG A 972 23.73 30.05 -48.55
N ILE A 973 24.62 31.03 -48.72
CA ILE A 973 25.99 31.00 -48.20
C ILE A 973 25.96 30.87 -46.68
N LYS A 974 24.98 31.50 -46.03
CA LYS A 974 24.90 31.62 -44.57
C LYS A 974 24.14 30.50 -43.86
N PHE A 975 23.04 30.03 -44.43
CA PHE A 975 22.16 29.02 -43.81
C PHE A 975 22.30 27.64 -44.45
N GLY A 976 23.11 27.52 -45.51
CA GLY A 976 23.19 26.31 -46.33
C GLY A 976 22.15 26.35 -47.45
N ARG A 977 22.57 25.95 -48.66
CA ARG A 977 21.69 25.98 -49.85
C ARG A 977 20.43 25.14 -49.64
N GLU A 978 20.57 23.94 -49.09
CA GLU A 978 19.44 23.03 -48.85
C GLU A 978 18.43 23.59 -47.85
N VAL A 979 18.91 24.30 -46.82
CA VAL A 979 18.06 24.92 -45.80
C VAL A 979 17.25 26.07 -46.40
N VAL A 980 17.87 26.96 -47.18
CA VAL A 980 17.18 28.07 -47.84
C VAL A 980 16.21 27.58 -48.92
N ASP A 981 16.65 26.61 -49.70
CA ASP A 981 15.86 26.08 -50.82
C ASP A 981 14.64 25.28 -50.33
N SER A 982 14.73 24.64 -49.16
CA SER A 982 13.61 23.93 -48.53
C SER A 982 12.47 24.83 -48.02
N PHE A 983 12.63 26.16 -48.04
CA PHE A 983 11.51 27.08 -47.81
C PHE A 983 10.57 27.20 -49.03
N VAL A 984 10.95 26.60 -50.17
CA VAL A 984 10.10 26.49 -51.36
C VAL A 984 9.47 25.09 -51.40
N VAL A 985 8.16 24.99 -51.62
CA VAL A 985 7.47 23.69 -51.82
C VAL A 985 8.06 23.01 -53.06
N GLY A 986 8.70 21.84 -52.91
CA GLY A 986 9.47 21.16 -53.97
C GLY A 986 10.98 21.42 -53.92
N GLY A 987 11.44 22.22 -52.94
CA GLY A 987 12.83 22.39 -52.57
C GLY A 987 13.76 22.89 -53.69
N THR A 988 15.02 22.45 -53.61
CA THR A 988 16.08 22.75 -54.59
C THR A 988 15.69 22.34 -56.02
N GLU A 989 14.97 21.23 -56.18
CA GLU A 989 14.52 20.70 -57.48
C GLU A 989 13.59 21.70 -58.20
N ARG A 990 12.59 22.25 -57.50
CA ARG A 990 11.69 23.26 -58.07
C ARG A 990 12.43 24.53 -58.46
N ILE A 991 13.38 24.98 -57.63
CA ILE A 991 14.16 26.19 -57.93
C ILE A 991 15.07 25.97 -59.15
N LYS A 992 15.67 24.78 -59.29
CA LYS A 992 16.43 24.40 -60.49
C LYS A 992 15.55 24.35 -61.73
N ALA A 993 14.37 23.75 -61.66
CA ALA A 993 13.43 23.67 -62.77
C ALA A 993 12.98 25.06 -63.24
N LEU A 994 12.57 25.94 -62.32
CA LEU A 994 12.22 27.33 -62.62
C LEU A 994 13.43 28.11 -63.14
N GLY A 995 14.63 27.88 -62.59
CA GLY A 995 15.87 28.50 -63.04
C GLY A 995 16.25 28.11 -64.47
N ALA A 996 16.02 26.85 -64.86
CA ALA A 996 16.24 26.36 -66.22
C ALA A 996 15.27 26.97 -67.24
N GLN A 997 14.07 27.38 -66.79
CA GLN A 997 13.06 28.05 -67.60
C GLN A 997 13.33 29.56 -67.79
N LEU A 998 14.33 30.13 -67.11
CA LEU A 998 14.74 31.53 -67.24
C LEU A 998 15.92 31.66 -68.21
N ASN A 999 15.77 32.48 -69.27
CA ASN A 999 16.87 32.76 -70.20
C ASN A 999 17.91 33.71 -69.54
N SER A 1000 18.85 33.12 -68.82
CA SER A 1000 19.89 33.84 -68.05
C SER A 1000 20.80 34.74 -68.90
N LYS A 1001 20.92 34.50 -70.20
CA LYS A 1001 21.72 35.33 -71.11
C LYS A 1001 20.98 36.63 -71.46
N ARG A 1002 19.68 36.53 -71.77
CA ARG A 1002 18.79 37.69 -71.98
C ARG A 1002 18.59 38.54 -70.72
N LEU A 1003 18.41 37.92 -69.56
CA LEU A 1003 18.28 38.64 -68.28
C LEU A 1003 19.52 39.48 -67.94
N LYS A 1004 20.72 39.02 -68.33
CA LYS A 1004 21.98 39.76 -68.15
C LYS A 1004 22.10 40.97 -69.08
N GLU A 1005 21.51 40.94 -70.28
CA GLU A 1005 21.56 42.06 -71.24
C GLU A 1005 20.82 43.30 -70.72
N PHE A 1006 19.78 43.09 -69.89
CA PHE A 1006 19.03 44.18 -69.26
C PHE A 1006 19.49 44.49 -67.83
N LYS A 1007 20.53 43.82 -67.33
CA LYS A 1007 21.12 44.07 -66.01
C LYS A 1007 22.04 45.29 -66.06
N THR A 1008 21.87 46.23 -65.14
CA THR A 1008 22.77 47.40 -65.03
C THR A 1008 24.16 47.01 -64.52
N SER A 1009 25.22 47.55 -65.15
CA SER A 1009 26.62 47.41 -64.73
C SER A 1009 26.82 47.84 -63.28
N GLY A 1010 27.44 47.01 -62.45
CA GLY A 1010 27.66 47.25 -61.01
C GLY A 1010 26.74 46.49 -60.05
N MET A 1011 25.71 45.79 -60.54
CA MET A 1011 24.85 44.93 -59.69
C MET A 1011 25.39 43.52 -59.45
N SER A 1012 26.69 43.38 -59.26
CA SER A 1012 27.31 42.17 -58.71
C SER A 1012 27.55 42.42 -57.21
N ILE A 1013 26.68 41.83 -56.38
CA ILE A 1013 26.94 41.63 -54.96
C ILE A 1013 27.54 40.25 -54.79
#